data_AF-A0A7G9S1M9-F1
#
_entry.id   AF-A0A7G9S1M9-F1
#
_cell.length_a   1.000
_cell.length_b   1.000
_cell.length_c   1.000
_cell.angle_alpha   90.00
_cell.angle_beta   90.00
_cell.angle_gamma   90.00
#
_symmetry.space_group_name_H-M   'P 1'
#
loop_
_entity.id
_entity.type
_entity.pdbx_description
1 polymer ?
#
loop_
_entity_poly.entity_id
_entity_poly.type
_entity_poly.pdbx_seq_one_letter_code
_entity_poly.pdbx_strand_id
1 'polypeptide(L)'
;MNAKKFFNENLVELYKNEGIKGFNELYSKVTKKLMFNIHVIDDEYDVFVAFETMNNRGKKLTNLELLKNRLIYLTTLYPDDFFDELDKIDLRKQINNAWKEVYYQLGRNEKNALSDDEFLRAHWICYFSYSRKKGDDYINFLLNKFSSKKIFEMKIVDSNDFEDSFSGFTYDDEETIIENDDLETLELSKLTPNEIDSYVNSLKDLSMYWYDTYFPNESTNLTPYERTWVDKLNRIGIVYFRPLVMVIISKRDLTEEQRIHAFRTIERFIFICFRIGSNQATFRSSEFNRLTKKLYWNEIDLDVVINEIEATTNANTDYALQNYVTKIEKNFDSKLGYYGWNTVRYFLYEYEISLAKKNNIEKLDWNLFTRSERDKVSIEHILPQKPSKYYWRNTYRQFDSDEIISLSGSLGNLLPLSQSINSSLQNDSFEDKKISKLDGRRGYENGSHSEIEVSKYEDWTAEIIYQRSIKLLNFMEKRWKFSFSADQFKRLVYVSFVRDGREIPKDLLKEKVLEENSKSYTDLDNFSSNELGNKQLSFWIDFINYCKSIGRDNLVNRKPFAQNWYDITVPNAQFHLSFTITSSKYITLLIYAYDLDMFVKLEERKDEIEYHFGDKLNWYSSRTGSTAKRILYKQEYDIFNPSKKQEIFDWMIKKYDLIYNALIEVELINAGDSPESRFSFLKQYLQEKNDEIIILSFSQIEEIINSKLCDSAYNYNAYWKCSKTHVLPNLIFESGYDISNISLIDEKIVLKKRIQ
;
A
#
# COMPACT_ATOMS: atom_id res chain seq x y z
N MET A 1 3.75 4.69 -40.92
CA MET A 1 4.76 3.89 -41.65
C MET A 1 4.15 3.46 -42.99
N ASN A 2 4.78 3.77 -44.12
CA ASN A 2 4.16 3.53 -45.44
C ASN A 2 4.42 2.07 -45.88
N ALA A 3 3.46 1.17 -45.62
CA ALA A 3 3.62 -0.27 -45.80
C ALA A 3 4.11 -0.67 -47.21
N LYS A 4 3.70 0.09 -48.23
CA LYS A 4 4.16 -0.10 -49.61
C LYS A 4 5.68 0.02 -49.75
N LYS A 5 6.29 0.98 -49.04
CA LYS A 5 7.75 1.18 -49.04
C LYS A 5 8.47 -0.01 -48.38
N PHE A 6 7.97 -0.44 -47.22
CA PHE A 6 8.53 -1.58 -46.47
C PHE A 6 8.53 -2.87 -47.31
N PHE A 7 7.40 -3.23 -47.92
CA PHE A 7 7.34 -4.45 -48.73
C PHE A 7 8.19 -4.35 -49.99
N ASN A 8 8.27 -3.18 -50.61
CA ASN A 8 9.09 -3.00 -51.81
C ASN A 8 10.59 -3.17 -51.49
N GLU A 9 11.07 -2.59 -50.39
CA GLU A 9 12.46 -2.75 -49.95
C GLU A 9 12.82 -4.21 -49.68
N ASN A 10 11.96 -4.94 -48.96
CA ASN A 10 12.16 -6.37 -48.67
C ASN A 10 12.11 -7.25 -49.93
N LEU A 11 11.24 -6.93 -50.90
CA LEU A 11 11.18 -7.67 -52.17
C LEU A 11 12.45 -7.45 -53.00
N VAL A 12 12.96 -6.22 -53.05
CA VAL A 12 14.22 -5.92 -53.76
C VAL A 12 15.39 -6.68 -53.12
N GLU A 13 15.45 -6.73 -51.80
CA GLU A 13 16.48 -7.44 -51.06
C GLU A 13 16.39 -8.96 -51.23
N LEU A 14 15.18 -9.52 -51.18
CA LEU A 14 14.92 -10.94 -51.44
C LEU A 14 15.36 -11.34 -52.85
N TYR A 15 15.09 -10.50 -53.86
CA TYR A 15 15.55 -10.76 -55.22
C TYR A 15 17.07 -10.71 -55.35
N LYS A 16 17.75 -9.79 -54.66
CA LYS A 16 19.21 -9.73 -54.68
C LYS A 16 19.84 -11.01 -54.09
N ASN A 17 19.26 -11.54 -53.02
CA ASN A 17 19.82 -12.67 -52.28
C ASN A 17 19.46 -14.02 -52.90
N GLU A 18 18.22 -14.18 -53.37
CA GLU A 18 17.67 -15.49 -53.77
C GLU A 18 17.17 -15.50 -55.23
N GLY A 19 17.26 -14.37 -55.93
CA GLY A 19 16.81 -14.23 -57.31
C GLY A 19 15.34 -14.55 -57.51
N ILE A 20 15.00 -15.03 -58.70
CA ILE A 20 13.64 -15.41 -59.07
C ILE A 20 13.10 -16.59 -58.23
N LYS A 21 13.98 -17.43 -57.67
CA LYS A 21 13.59 -18.57 -56.82
C LYS A 21 12.94 -18.11 -55.52
N GLY A 22 13.50 -17.11 -54.85
CA GLY A 22 12.92 -16.54 -53.63
C GLY A 22 11.52 -15.95 -53.85
N PHE A 23 11.30 -15.31 -55.00
CA PHE A 23 9.97 -14.82 -55.38
C PHE A 23 8.96 -15.94 -55.63
N ASN A 24 9.36 -17.01 -56.29
CA ASN A 24 8.49 -18.16 -56.52
C ASN A 24 8.09 -18.85 -55.20
N GLU A 25 9.01 -18.95 -54.24
CA GLU A 25 8.70 -19.44 -52.92
C GLU A 25 7.75 -18.53 -52.15
N LEU A 26 8.00 -17.21 -52.16
CA LEU A 26 7.12 -16.25 -51.51
C LEU A 26 5.72 -16.28 -52.11
N TYR A 27 5.62 -16.27 -53.45
CA TYR A 27 4.35 -16.40 -54.16
C TYR A 27 3.63 -17.69 -53.77
N SER A 28 4.34 -18.83 -53.73
CA SER A 28 3.76 -20.11 -53.31
C SER A 28 3.33 -20.09 -51.84
N LYS A 29 4.07 -19.42 -50.94
CA LYS A 29 3.70 -19.30 -49.53
C LYS A 29 2.43 -18.45 -49.39
N VAL A 30 2.36 -17.30 -50.06
CA VAL A 30 1.21 -16.39 -49.98
C VAL A 30 -0.04 -17.00 -50.62
N THR A 31 0.08 -17.69 -51.76
CA THR A 31 -1.08 -18.24 -52.48
C THR A 31 -1.54 -19.60 -51.98
N LYS A 32 -0.65 -20.43 -51.42
CA LYS A 32 -0.97 -21.83 -51.06
C LYS A 32 -0.84 -22.16 -49.58
N LYS A 33 -0.09 -21.36 -48.81
CA LYS A 33 0.15 -21.63 -47.38
C LYS A 33 -0.48 -20.59 -46.45
N LEU A 34 -0.93 -19.47 -46.99
CA LEU A 34 -1.74 -18.50 -46.24
C LEU A 34 -3.20 -18.99 -46.24
N MET A 35 -3.68 -19.42 -45.07
CA MET A 35 -5.07 -19.84 -44.93
C MET A 35 -5.90 -18.69 -44.36
N PHE A 36 -7.03 -18.41 -45.01
CA PHE A 36 -8.03 -17.50 -44.50
C PHE A 36 -9.12 -18.31 -43.81
N ASN A 37 -9.50 -17.89 -42.61
CA ASN A 37 -10.72 -18.39 -41.99
C ASN A 37 -11.87 -17.48 -42.44
N ILE A 38 -12.68 -17.97 -43.38
CA ILE A 38 -13.77 -17.21 -43.99
C ILE A 38 -15.06 -17.62 -43.30
N HIS A 39 -15.71 -16.67 -42.64
CA HIS A 39 -17.04 -16.85 -42.09
C HIS A 39 -18.02 -16.10 -42.98
N VAL A 40 -18.88 -16.84 -43.70
CA VAL A 40 -19.96 -16.28 -44.50
C VAL A 40 -21.18 -16.19 -43.58
N ILE A 41 -21.74 -14.99 -43.45
CA ILE A 41 -22.88 -14.68 -42.59
C ILE A 41 -24.08 -14.45 -43.51
N ASP A 42 -25.19 -15.17 -43.29
CA ASP A 42 -26.46 -14.94 -44.01
C ASP A 42 -27.08 -13.59 -43.62
N ASP A 43 -27.81 -12.96 -44.55
CA ASP A 43 -28.38 -11.60 -44.40
C ASP A 43 -29.32 -11.44 -43.17
N GLU A 44 -29.84 -12.55 -42.63
CA GLU A 44 -30.72 -12.56 -41.46
C GLU A 44 -29.97 -12.58 -40.11
N TYR A 45 -28.66 -12.82 -40.13
CA TYR A 45 -27.84 -12.92 -38.92
C TYR A 45 -27.14 -11.59 -38.64
N ASP A 46 -27.21 -11.11 -37.38
CA ASP A 46 -26.59 -9.84 -37.02
C ASP A 46 -25.07 -9.92 -37.17
N VAL A 47 -24.56 -9.31 -38.25
CA VAL A 47 -23.13 -9.23 -38.59
C VAL A 47 -22.30 -8.73 -37.40
N PHE A 48 -22.92 -7.93 -36.52
CA PHE A 48 -22.31 -7.43 -35.30
C PHE A 48 -22.06 -8.50 -34.24
N VAL A 49 -22.99 -9.43 -34.01
CA VAL A 49 -22.81 -10.55 -33.05
C VAL A 49 -21.67 -11.46 -33.52
N ALA A 50 -21.56 -11.68 -34.82
CA ALA A 50 -20.42 -12.39 -35.41
C ALA A 50 -19.10 -11.61 -35.24
N PHE A 51 -19.11 -10.29 -35.42
CA PHE A 51 -17.92 -9.45 -35.26
C PHE A 51 -17.45 -9.36 -33.79
N GLU A 52 -18.38 -9.25 -32.83
CA GLU A 52 -18.09 -9.27 -31.39
C GLU A 52 -17.53 -10.61 -30.93
N THR A 53 -18.16 -11.72 -31.36
CA THR A 53 -17.70 -13.08 -31.02
C THR A 53 -16.33 -13.38 -31.64
N MET A 54 -16.04 -12.91 -32.86
CA MET A 54 -14.74 -13.07 -33.52
C MET A 54 -13.62 -12.16 -32.97
N ASN A 55 -13.96 -11.02 -32.36
CA ASN A 55 -12.98 -10.11 -31.76
C ASN A 55 -12.60 -10.47 -30.32
N ASN A 56 -13.30 -11.41 -29.67
CA ASN A 56 -12.96 -11.89 -28.33
C ASN A 56 -11.77 -12.88 -28.36
N ARG A 57 -10.57 -12.36 -28.66
CA ARG A 57 -9.32 -13.14 -28.87
C ARG A 57 -8.46 -13.26 -27.60
N GLY A 58 -9.09 -13.44 -26.44
CA GLY A 58 -8.41 -13.63 -25.14
C GLY A 58 -8.31 -12.38 -24.26
N LYS A 59 -8.69 -11.20 -24.76
CA LYS A 59 -8.99 -10.00 -23.94
C LYS A 59 -10.39 -9.51 -24.33
N LYS A 60 -11.30 -9.45 -23.35
CA LYS A 60 -12.67 -8.95 -23.55
C LYS A 60 -12.61 -7.49 -24.02
N LEU A 61 -13.37 -7.14 -25.05
CA LEU A 61 -13.57 -5.75 -25.47
C LEU A 61 -14.20 -4.96 -24.32
N THR A 62 -13.83 -3.68 -24.18
CA THR A 62 -14.46 -2.82 -23.17
C THR A 62 -15.87 -2.43 -23.61
N ASN A 63 -16.75 -2.05 -22.68
CA ASN A 63 -18.12 -1.71 -23.04
C ASN A 63 -18.17 -0.46 -23.95
N LEU A 64 -17.20 0.43 -23.80
CA LEU A 64 -17.03 1.59 -24.67
C LEU A 64 -16.62 1.19 -26.10
N GLU A 65 -15.78 0.16 -26.28
CA GLU A 65 -15.42 -0.38 -27.60
C GLU A 65 -16.61 -1.09 -28.27
N LEU A 66 -17.36 -1.89 -27.51
CA LEU A 66 -18.56 -2.58 -27.99
C LEU A 66 -19.58 -1.55 -28.51
N LEU A 67 -19.84 -0.50 -27.73
CA LEU A 67 -20.74 0.58 -28.12
C LEU A 67 -20.25 1.31 -29.38
N LYS A 68 -18.94 1.59 -29.50
CA LYS A 68 -18.36 2.20 -30.70
C LYS A 68 -18.69 1.42 -31.97
N ASN A 69 -18.40 0.12 -31.91
CA ASN A 69 -18.58 -0.77 -33.04
C ASN A 69 -20.07 -0.82 -33.42
N ARG A 70 -20.96 -0.82 -32.41
CA ARG A 70 -22.40 -0.79 -32.62
C ARG A 70 -22.84 0.49 -33.35
N LEU A 71 -22.42 1.67 -32.88
CA LEU A 71 -22.81 2.93 -33.51
C LEU A 71 -22.30 3.05 -34.94
N ILE A 72 -21.06 2.61 -35.23
CA ILE A 72 -20.52 2.58 -36.60
C ILE A 72 -21.32 1.66 -37.52
N TYR A 73 -21.79 0.53 -37.00
CA TYR A 73 -22.65 -0.37 -37.78
C TYR A 73 -24.01 0.27 -38.08
N LEU A 74 -24.64 0.91 -37.11
CA LEU A 74 -25.92 1.57 -37.31
C LEU A 74 -25.86 2.64 -38.41
N THR A 75 -24.73 3.33 -38.60
CA THR A 75 -24.61 4.31 -39.68
C THR A 75 -24.74 3.69 -41.08
N THR A 76 -24.44 2.40 -41.26
CA THR A 76 -24.54 1.73 -42.57
C THR A 76 -25.97 1.28 -42.90
N LEU A 77 -26.87 1.27 -41.92
CA LEU A 77 -28.23 0.78 -42.07
C LEU A 77 -29.23 1.85 -42.51
N TYR A 78 -28.84 3.13 -42.46
CA TYR A 78 -29.71 4.23 -42.89
C TYR A 78 -29.86 4.24 -44.42
N PRO A 79 -31.10 4.37 -44.94
CA PRO A 79 -31.36 4.52 -46.37
C PRO A 79 -30.70 5.77 -46.98
N ASP A 80 -30.14 5.64 -48.18
CA ASP A 80 -29.40 6.70 -48.90
C ASP A 80 -30.25 7.93 -49.24
N ASP A 81 -31.57 7.77 -49.33
CA ASP A 81 -32.53 8.83 -49.60
C ASP A 81 -32.78 9.74 -48.39
N PHE A 82 -32.52 9.23 -47.18
CA PHE A 82 -32.65 9.97 -45.93
C PHE A 82 -31.30 10.41 -45.35
N PHE A 83 -30.23 9.66 -45.61
CA PHE A 83 -28.90 9.90 -45.06
C PHE A 83 -27.85 9.43 -46.08
N ASP A 84 -27.27 10.37 -46.81
CA ASP A 84 -26.43 10.04 -47.97
C ASP A 84 -25.05 9.49 -47.58
N GLU A 85 -24.29 8.98 -48.56
CA GLU A 85 -22.97 8.40 -48.30
C GLU A 85 -21.96 9.39 -47.70
N LEU A 86 -22.06 10.69 -48.01
CA LEU A 86 -21.17 11.69 -47.42
C LEU A 86 -21.51 11.92 -45.95
N ASP A 87 -22.80 12.00 -45.61
CA ASP A 87 -23.29 12.15 -44.24
C ASP A 87 -22.97 10.91 -43.39
N LYS A 88 -23.09 9.70 -43.95
CA LYS A 88 -22.64 8.46 -43.30
C LYS A 88 -21.15 8.46 -42.99
N ILE A 89 -20.32 8.89 -43.95
CA ILE A 89 -18.87 9.01 -43.77
C ILE A 89 -18.56 10.03 -42.68
N ASP A 90 -19.26 11.17 -42.65
CA ASP A 90 -19.02 12.21 -41.65
C ASP A 90 -19.42 11.75 -40.25
N LEU A 91 -20.61 11.16 -40.06
CA LEU A 91 -21.03 10.62 -38.77
C LEU A 91 -20.08 9.53 -38.26
N ARG A 92 -19.63 8.64 -39.15
CA ARG A 92 -18.61 7.63 -38.79
C ARG A 92 -17.29 8.29 -38.37
N LYS A 93 -16.89 9.38 -39.02
CA LYS A 93 -15.69 10.14 -38.66
C LYS A 93 -15.87 10.85 -37.31
N GLN A 94 -17.05 11.41 -37.04
CA GLN A 94 -17.40 12.02 -35.76
C GLN A 94 -17.34 10.99 -34.61
N ILE A 95 -17.93 9.80 -34.79
CA ILE A 95 -17.81 8.67 -33.84
C ILE A 95 -16.33 8.34 -33.57
N ASN A 96 -15.51 8.19 -34.61
CA ASN A 96 -14.10 7.88 -34.41
C ASN A 96 -13.33 9.00 -33.69
N ASN A 97 -13.63 10.26 -33.98
CA ASN A 97 -13.01 11.41 -33.34
C ASN A 97 -13.42 11.54 -31.87
N ALA A 98 -14.70 11.30 -31.55
CA ALA A 98 -15.19 11.28 -30.18
C ALA A 98 -14.49 10.23 -29.33
N TRP A 99 -14.35 8.99 -29.83
CA TRP A 99 -13.62 7.94 -29.10
C TRP A 99 -12.15 8.27 -28.94
N LYS A 100 -11.51 8.85 -29.96
CA LYS A 100 -10.11 9.30 -29.86
C LYS A 100 -9.95 10.32 -28.71
N GLU A 101 -10.87 11.27 -28.61
CA GLU A 101 -10.85 12.28 -27.54
C GLU A 101 -11.13 11.65 -26.17
N VAL A 102 -12.13 10.78 -26.05
CA VAL A 102 -12.44 10.07 -24.80
C VAL A 102 -11.22 9.29 -24.31
N TYR A 103 -10.58 8.49 -25.17
CA TYR A 103 -9.38 7.75 -24.78
C TYR A 103 -8.19 8.66 -24.45
N TYR A 104 -8.05 9.79 -25.17
CA TYR A 104 -7.02 10.78 -24.84
C TYR A 104 -7.24 11.33 -23.43
N GLN A 105 -8.46 11.72 -23.06
CA GLN A 105 -8.77 12.23 -21.72
C GLN A 105 -8.60 11.17 -20.64
N LEU A 106 -9.13 9.96 -20.84
CA LEU A 106 -9.01 8.87 -19.87
C LEU A 106 -7.56 8.39 -19.68
N GLY A 107 -6.75 8.45 -20.74
CA GLY A 107 -5.33 8.07 -20.74
C GLY A 107 -4.36 9.23 -20.49
N ARG A 108 -4.84 10.44 -20.19
CA ARG A 108 -4.01 11.65 -20.07
C ARG A 108 -2.96 11.56 -18.95
N ASN A 109 -3.27 10.84 -17.86
CA ASN A 109 -2.31 10.55 -16.79
C ASN A 109 -1.68 9.16 -16.99
N GLU A 110 -0.42 9.13 -17.43
CA GLU A 110 0.29 7.87 -17.73
C GLU A 110 0.45 6.94 -16.51
N LYS A 111 0.48 7.49 -15.29
CA LYS A 111 0.64 6.70 -14.06
C LYS A 111 -0.69 6.09 -13.60
N ASN A 112 -1.81 6.76 -13.86
CA ASN A 112 -3.13 6.40 -13.37
C ASN A 112 -4.19 6.62 -14.47
N ALA A 113 -4.25 5.69 -15.42
CA ALA A 113 -5.30 5.72 -16.45
C ALA A 113 -6.69 5.49 -15.84
N LEU A 114 -7.69 6.21 -16.34
CA LEU A 114 -9.08 6.10 -15.90
C LEU A 114 -9.80 4.96 -16.62
N SER A 115 -10.73 4.31 -15.91
CA SER A 115 -11.58 3.25 -16.46
C SER A 115 -12.60 3.82 -17.45
N ASP A 116 -12.65 3.24 -18.65
CA ASP A 116 -13.63 3.59 -19.68
C ASP A 116 -15.03 3.08 -19.35
N ASP A 117 -15.15 1.91 -18.71
CA ASP A 117 -16.42 1.38 -18.20
C ASP A 117 -17.02 2.27 -17.09
N GLU A 118 -16.18 2.82 -16.18
CA GLU A 118 -16.65 3.76 -15.15
C GLU A 118 -17.14 5.08 -15.78
N PHE A 119 -16.39 5.60 -16.77
CA PHE A 119 -16.79 6.80 -17.49
C PHE A 119 -18.10 6.59 -18.25
N LEU A 120 -18.24 5.49 -18.99
CA LEU A 120 -19.44 5.20 -19.77
C LEU A 120 -20.68 5.06 -18.86
N ARG A 121 -20.53 4.42 -17.70
CA ARG A 121 -21.58 4.34 -16.68
C ARG A 121 -21.94 5.73 -16.13
N ALA A 122 -20.95 6.54 -15.80
CA ALA A 122 -21.18 7.90 -15.30
C ALA A 122 -21.90 8.78 -16.33
N HIS A 123 -21.49 8.70 -17.60
CA HIS A 123 -22.16 9.35 -18.71
C HIS A 123 -23.61 8.88 -18.84
N TRP A 124 -23.85 7.57 -18.80
CA TRP A 124 -25.20 7.00 -18.86
C TRP A 124 -26.09 7.52 -17.73
N ILE A 125 -25.58 7.62 -16.49
CA ILE A 125 -26.30 8.20 -15.35
C ILE A 125 -26.72 9.65 -15.60
N CYS A 126 -25.86 10.44 -16.24
CA CYS A 126 -26.13 11.85 -16.54
C CYS A 126 -27.07 12.03 -17.74
N TYR A 127 -26.97 11.15 -18.74
CA TYR A 127 -27.66 11.31 -20.02
C TYR A 127 -29.05 10.64 -20.03
N PHE A 128 -29.17 9.43 -19.45
CA PHE A 128 -30.38 8.61 -19.46
C PHE A 128 -31.00 8.43 -18.07
N SER A 129 -32.27 8.04 -18.01
CA SER A 129 -32.96 7.76 -16.74
C SER A 129 -32.34 6.54 -16.06
N TYR A 130 -31.81 6.73 -14.85
CA TYR A 130 -31.23 5.68 -14.03
C TYR A 130 -32.31 4.73 -13.49
N SER A 131 -32.30 3.46 -13.90
CA SER A 131 -33.07 2.39 -13.25
C SER A 131 -32.14 1.48 -12.45
N ARG A 132 -32.56 1.09 -11.24
CA ARG A 132 -31.82 0.14 -10.40
C ARG A 132 -32.11 -1.29 -10.86
N LYS A 133 -31.33 -1.80 -11.79
CA LYS A 133 -31.05 -3.24 -11.86
C LYS A 133 -29.52 -3.39 -12.10
N LYS A 134 -29.00 -4.62 -12.24
CA LYS A 134 -27.60 -5.07 -12.05
C LYS A 134 -26.48 -4.15 -12.58
N GLY A 135 -25.23 -4.40 -12.15
CA GLY A 135 -24.05 -3.61 -12.51
C GLY A 135 -23.81 -3.44 -14.02
N ASP A 136 -24.33 -4.30 -14.89
CA ASP A 136 -24.15 -4.21 -16.35
C ASP A 136 -25.37 -3.63 -17.08
N ASP A 137 -26.35 -3.12 -16.35
CA ASP A 137 -27.60 -2.64 -16.95
C ASP A 137 -27.43 -1.45 -17.88
N TYR A 138 -26.44 -0.60 -17.60
CA TYR A 138 -26.14 0.52 -18.47
C TYR A 138 -25.72 0.06 -19.87
N ILE A 139 -24.89 -0.97 -20.00
CA ILE A 139 -24.45 -1.45 -21.32
C ILE A 139 -25.57 -2.21 -22.02
N ASN A 140 -26.35 -3.01 -21.29
CA ASN A 140 -27.53 -3.68 -21.85
C ASN A 140 -28.56 -2.66 -22.36
N PHE A 141 -28.80 -1.59 -21.58
CA PHE A 141 -29.66 -0.48 -21.98
C PHE A 141 -29.13 0.20 -23.24
N LEU A 142 -27.85 0.56 -23.28
CA LEU A 142 -27.24 1.26 -24.42
C LEU A 142 -27.29 0.40 -25.69
N LEU A 143 -26.96 -0.90 -25.61
CA LEU A 143 -27.02 -1.80 -26.75
C LEU A 143 -28.45 -2.05 -27.24
N ASN A 144 -29.46 -1.95 -26.36
CA ASN A 144 -30.87 -1.98 -26.76
C ASN A 144 -31.33 -0.64 -27.37
N LYS A 145 -31.01 0.51 -26.75
CA LYS A 145 -31.30 1.86 -27.29
C LYS A 145 -30.65 2.08 -28.65
N PHE A 146 -29.45 1.58 -28.85
CA PHE A 146 -28.72 1.61 -30.12
C PHE A 146 -28.75 0.23 -30.78
N SER A 147 -29.94 -0.22 -31.19
CA SER A 147 -30.16 -1.47 -31.92
C SER A 147 -30.72 -1.21 -33.32
N SER A 148 -30.40 -2.10 -34.26
CA SER A 148 -30.92 -2.06 -35.64
C SER A 148 -32.46 -2.07 -35.68
N LYS A 149 -33.10 -2.80 -34.76
CA LYS A 149 -34.57 -2.83 -34.60
C LYS A 149 -35.17 -1.42 -34.49
N LYS A 150 -34.53 -0.50 -33.75
CA LYS A 150 -35.01 0.87 -33.54
C LYS A 150 -34.84 1.80 -34.75
N ILE A 151 -34.11 1.38 -35.78
CA ILE A 151 -34.04 2.09 -37.07
C ILE A 151 -35.25 1.73 -37.94
N PHE A 152 -35.68 0.46 -37.93
CA PHE A 152 -36.67 -0.06 -38.88
C PHE A 152 -38.09 -0.18 -38.31
N GLU A 153 -38.28 -0.51 -37.03
CA GLU A 153 -39.59 -0.79 -36.43
C GLU A 153 -40.13 0.38 -35.58
N MET A 154 -41.44 0.63 -35.71
CA MET A 154 -42.26 1.39 -34.75
C MET A 154 -43.15 0.35 -34.06
N LYS A 155 -42.81 -0.09 -32.85
CA LYS A 155 -43.69 -0.95 -32.05
C LYS A 155 -43.89 -0.34 -30.67
N ILE A 156 -45.16 -0.19 -30.30
CA ILE A 156 -45.57 -0.03 -28.90
C ILE A 156 -45.32 -1.39 -28.26
N VAL A 157 -44.36 -1.43 -27.33
CA VAL A 157 -44.05 -2.63 -26.57
C VAL A 157 -44.70 -2.46 -25.19
N ASP A 158 -45.63 -3.34 -24.86
CA ASP A 158 -46.23 -3.41 -23.52
C ASP A 158 -45.16 -3.90 -22.53
N SER A 159 -45.22 -3.44 -21.30
CA SER A 159 -44.18 -3.64 -20.26
C SER A 159 -43.84 -5.10 -19.93
N ASN A 160 -44.63 -6.06 -20.39
CA ASN A 160 -44.42 -7.50 -20.20
C ASN A 160 -43.41 -8.14 -21.18
N ASP A 161 -43.08 -7.50 -22.31
CA ASP A 161 -42.14 -8.07 -23.31
C ASP A 161 -40.64 -7.90 -22.92
N PHE A 162 -40.35 -7.20 -21.81
CA PHE A 162 -39.00 -7.06 -21.28
C PHE A 162 -38.40 -8.38 -20.76
N GLU A 163 -39.24 -9.33 -20.32
CA GLU A 163 -38.79 -10.63 -19.79
C GLU A 163 -38.58 -11.68 -20.88
N ASP A 164 -39.41 -11.70 -21.92
CA ASP A 164 -39.47 -12.82 -22.86
C ASP A 164 -38.32 -12.84 -23.90
N SER A 165 -37.72 -11.68 -24.18
CA SER A 165 -36.61 -11.56 -25.15
C SER A 165 -35.22 -11.93 -24.58
N PHE A 166 -35.10 -12.24 -23.28
CA PHE A 166 -33.81 -12.49 -22.62
C PHE A 166 -33.70 -13.87 -21.94
N SER A 167 -34.72 -14.72 -22.05
CA SER A 167 -34.73 -16.09 -21.52
C SER A 167 -33.69 -17.04 -22.15
N GLY A 168 -32.93 -16.59 -23.15
CA GLY A 168 -31.88 -17.37 -23.83
C GLY A 168 -30.48 -17.31 -23.21
N PHE A 169 -30.23 -16.45 -22.22
CA PHE A 169 -28.91 -16.34 -21.57
C PHE A 169 -29.03 -16.06 -20.06
N THR A 170 -29.46 -17.04 -19.29
CA THR A 170 -29.32 -17.04 -17.83
C THR A 170 -28.51 -18.26 -17.36
N TYR A 171 -27.44 -18.00 -16.61
CA TYR A 171 -27.00 -18.90 -15.55
C TYR A 171 -27.67 -18.39 -14.26
N ASP A 172 -28.52 -19.25 -13.70
CA ASP A 172 -29.18 -19.24 -12.38
C ASP A 172 -29.46 -17.88 -11.71
N ASP A 173 -30.75 -17.53 -11.69
CA ASP A 173 -31.34 -16.48 -10.87
C ASP A 173 -31.68 -16.99 -9.46
N GLU A 174 -31.40 -16.17 -8.45
CA GLU A 174 -32.26 -16.05 -7.27
C GLU A 174 -33.08 -14.77 -7.43
N GLU A 175 -34.40 -14.92 -7.32
CA GLU A 175 -35.42 -13.86 -7.48
C GLU A 175 -35.21 -12.69 -6.50
N THR A 176 -35.42 -11.46 -6.97
CA THR A 176 -35.66 -10.33 -6.05
C THR A 176 -36.72 -9.39 -6.60
N ILE A 177 -37.63 -9.02 -5.71
CA ILE A 177 -38.91 -8.31 -5.89
C ILE A 177 -38.72 -6.91 -6.47
N ILE A 178 -39.57 -6.56 -7.43
CA ILE A 178 -39.65 -5.25 -8.11
C ILE A 178 -40.48 -4.29 -7.25
N GLU A 179 -39.88 -3.19 -6.76
CA GLU A 179 -40.64 -1.99 -6.40
C GLU A 179 -40.80 -1.13 -7.66
N ASN A 180 -42.04 -1.07 -8.15
CA ASN A 180 -42.46 -0.23 -9.27
C ASN A 180 -42.54 1.23 -8.79
N ASP A 181 -41.53 2.04 -9.08
CA ASP A 181 -41.70 3.49 -9.08
C ASP A 181 -40.95 4.09 -10.28
N ASP A 182 -41.71 4.77 -11.13
CA ASP A 182 -41.31 5.62 -12.26
C ASP A 182 -40.49 4.97 -13.40
N LEU A 183 -41.08 3.99 -14.09
CA LEU A 183 -40.77 3.80 -15.52
C LEU A 183 -41.52 4.87 -16.32
N GLU A 184 -40.84 5.98 -16.59
CA GLU A 184 -41.26 6.95 -17.61
C GLU A 184 -41.58 6.16 -18.90
N THR A 185 -42.82 6.23 -19.35
CA THR A 185 -43.29 5.72 -20.65
C THR A 185 -42.36 6.25 -21.75
N LEU A 186 -41.44 5.39 -22.21
CA LEU A 186 -40.59 5.67 -23.36
C LEU A 186 -41.46 5.70 -24.61
N GLU A 187 -41.95 6.87 -25.01
CA GLU A 187 -42.38 7.09 -26.39
C GLU A 187 -41.17 6.88 -27.31
N LEU A 188 -41.05 5.68 -27.90
CA LEU A 188 -39.93 5.31 -28.77
C LEU A 188 -40.16 5.86 -30.19
N SER A 189 -39.51 6.99 -30.49
CA SER A 189 -39.28 7.45 -31.87
C SER A 189 -38.28 6.56 -32.60
N LYS A 190 -38.33 6.53 -33.94
CA LYS A 190 -37.29 5.90 -34.77
C LYS A 190 -35.92 6.52 -34.45
N LEU A 191 -34.90 5.69 -34.26
CA LEU A 191 -33.53 6.13 -33.95
C LEU A 191 -32.96 6.92 -35.14
N THR A 192 -32.85 8.24 -35.00
CA THR A 192 -32.32 9.11 -36.05
C THR A 192 -30.78 9.21 -36.02
N PRO A 193 -30.12 9.51 -37.15
CA PRO A 193 -28.68 9.81 -37.18
C PRO A 193 -28.29 10.95 -36.22
N ASN A 194 -29.16 11.97 -36.09
CA ASN A 194 -28.95 13.10 -35.19
C ASN A 194 -28.99 12.68 -33.70
N GLU A 195 -29.80 11.68 -33.32
CA GLU A 195 -29.75 11.10 -31.96
C GLU A 195 -28.40 10.44 -31.68
N ILE A 196 -27.84 9.71 -32.67
CA ILE A 196 -26.51 9.11 -32.54
C ILE A 196 -25.45 10.19 -32.41
N ASP A 197 -25.45 11.18 -33.30
CA ASP A 197 -24.48 12.29 -33.26
C ASP A 197 -24.54 13.05 -31.92
N SER A 198 -25.74 13.41 -31.47
CA SER A 198 -25.94 14.13 -30.20
C SER A 198 -25.40 13.34 -29.01
N TYR A 199 -25.66 12.03 -28.96
CA TYR A 199 -25.14 11.16 -27.91
C TYR A 199 -23.60 11.06 -27.96
N VAL A 200 -23.04 10.88 -29.16
CA VAL A 200 -21.59 10.77 -29.38
C VAL A 200 -20.85 12.06 -28.98
N ASN A 201 -21.40 13.22 -29.34
CA ASN A 201 -20.86 14.52 -28.95
C ASN A 201 -20.94 14.71 -27.42
N SER A 202 -22.04 14.30 -26.79
CA SER A 202 -22.15 14.38 -25.32
C SER A 202 -21.10 13.54 -24.58
N LEU A 203 -20.76 12.34 -25.09
CA LEU A 203 -19.69 11.50 -24.55
C LEU A 203 -18.33 12.20 -24.66
N LYS A 204 -18.05 12.75 -25.84
CA LYS A 204 -16.82 13.51 -26.10
C LYS A 204 -16.70 14.69 -25.14
N ASP A 205 -17.74 15.50 -25.03
CA ASP A 205 -17.72 16.76 -24.27
C ASP A 205 -17.56 16.53 -22.76
N LEU A 206 -18.18 15.48 -22.20
CA LEU A 206 -18.07 15.20 -20.77
C LEU A 206 -16.75 14.53 -20.36
N SER A 207 -16.02 13.92 -21.29
CA SER A 207 -14.80 13.16 -20.99
C SER A 207 -13.69 14.00 -20.33
N MET A 208 -13.52 15.26 -20.75
CA MET A 208 -12.56 16.18 -20.15
C MET A 208 -12.93 16.55 -18.71
N TYR A 209 -14.22 16.74 -18.43
CA TYR A 209 -14.69 17.09 -17.09
C TYR A 209 -14.68 15.90 -16.14
N TRP A 210 -14.87 14.68 -16.68
CA TRP A 210 -14.64 13.45 -15.93
C TRP A 210 -13.20 13.37 -15.43
N TYR A 211 -12.23 13.64 -16.30
CA TYR A 211 -10.81 13.72 -15.94
C TYR A 211 -10.56 14.75 -14.83
N ASP A 212 -11.14 15.95 -14.97
CA ASP A 212 -11.03 17.03 -13.99
C ASP A 212 -11.51 16.61 -12.59
N THR A 213 -12.47 15.68 -12.48
CA THR A 213 -12.94 15.18 -11.18
C THR A 213 -11.88 14.32 -10.45
N TYR A 214 -11.00 13.61 -11.18
CA TYR A 214 -9.96 12.76 -10.58
C TYR A 214 -8.66 13.54 -10.37
N PHE A 215 -8.30 14.40 -11.33
CA PHE A 215 -7.04 15.14 -11.33
C PHE A 215 -7.27 16.66 -11.34
N PRO A 216 -7.92 17.21 -10.30
CA PRO A 216 -8.28 18.63 -10.29
C PRO A 216 -7.06 19.55 -10.43
N ASN A 217 -5.91 19.17 -9.86
CA ASN A 217 -4.69 19.98 -9.95
C ASN A 217 -4.16 20.18 -11.38
N GLU A 218 -4.48 19.25 -12.29
CA GLU A 218 -4.09 19.28 -13.71
C GLU A 218 -5.18 19.87 -14.62
N SER A 219 -6.34 20.22 -14.04
CA SER A 219 -7.46 20.79 -14.76
C SER A 219 -7.17 22.22 -15.20
N THR A 220 -7.45 22.53 -16.46
CA THR A 220 -7.50 23.91 -16.96
C THR A 220 -8.86 24.56 -16.76
N ASN A 221 -9.88 23.77 -16.39
CA ASN A 221 -11.27 24.21 -16.32
C ASN A 221 -11.76 24.47 -14.89
N LEU A 222 -10.86 24.33 -13.92
CA LEU A 222 -11.11 24.63 -12.51
C LEU A 222 -10.17 25.74 -12.05
N THR A 223 -10.73 26.69 -11.29
CA THR A 223 -9.95 27.70 -10.56
C THR A 223 -9.16 27.06 -9.42
N PRO A 224 -8.12 27.72 -8.86
CA PRO A 224 -7.37 27.19 -7.72
C PRO A 224 -8.25 26.80 -6.51
N TYR A 225 -9.32 27.54 -6.24
CA TYR A 225 -10.24 27.24 -5.14
C TYR A 225 -11.13 26.04 -5.46
N GLU A 226 -11.64 25.93 -6.69
CA GLU A 226 -12.42 24.77 -7.13
C GLU A 226 -11.59 23.50 -7.09
N ARG A 227 -10.33 23.56 -7.56
CA ARG A 227 -9.40 22.42 -7.48
C ARG A 227 -9.26 21.91 -6.06
N THR A 228 -9.14 22.83 -5.10
CA THR A 228 -9.07 22.51 -3.67
C THR A 228 -10.32 21.79 -3.18
N TRP A 229 -11.51 22.21 -3.62
CA TRP A 229 -12.78 21.57 -3.21
C TRP A 229 -13.00 20.20 -3.86
N VAL A 230 -12.70 20.05 -5.14
CA VAL A 230 -12.78 18.76 -5.83
C VAL A 230 -11.77 17.77 -5.23
N ASP A 231 -10.56 18.22 -4.91
CA ASP A 231 -9.54 17.43 -4.21
C ASP A 231 -9.99 17.00 -2.80
N LYS A 232 -10.71 17.86 -2.06
CA LYS A 232 -11.35 17.47 -0.79
C LYS A 232 -12.39 16.36 -0.99
N LEU A 233 -13.22 16.45 -2.03
CA LEU A 233 -14.20 15.41 -2.37
C LEU A 233 -13.50 14.08 -2.71
N ASN A 234 -12.35 14.11 -3.38
CA ASN A 234 -11.54 12.92 -3.63
C ASN A 234 -10.99 12.33 -2.33
N ARG A 235 -10.48 13.15 -1.40
CA ARG A 235 -9.93 12.68 -0.11
C ARG A 235 -10.98 12.10 0.84
N ILE A 236 -12.13 12.77 0.97
CA ILE A 236 -13.21 12.23 1.80
C ILE A 236 -13.80 10.98 1.15
N GLY A 237 -13.75 10.87 -0.18
CA GLY A 237 -14.30 9.79 -1.00
C GLY A 237 -15.67 10.19 -1.56
N ILE A 238 -15.70 10.58 -2.84
CA ILE A 238 -16.85 11.20 -3.54
C ILE A 238 -18.06 10.27 -3.78
N VAL A 239 -17.88 8.96 -3.64
CA VAL A 239 -18.93 7.93 -3.83
C VAL A 239 -19.68 8.12 -5.16
N TYR A 240 -21.02 8.08 -5.18
CA TYR A 240 -21.84 8.22 -6.38
C TYR A 240 -22.03 9.68 -6.83
N PHE A 241 -21.48 10.68 -6.13
CA PHE A 241 -21.63 12.08 -6.54
C PHE A 241 -20.69 12.50 -7.67
N ARG A 242 -19.75 11.64 -8.09
CA ARG A 242 -18.78 11.99 -9.13
C ARG A 242 -19.43 12.40 -10.47
N PRO A 243 -20.48 11.72 -10.98
CA PRO A 243 -21.21 12.18 -12.16
C PRO A 243 -21.85 13.57 -11.97
N LEU A 244 -22.43 13.85 -10.79
CA LEU A 244 -22.96 15.18 -10.48
C LEU A 244 -21.87 16.25 -10.53
N VAL A 245 -20.71 15.97 -9.92
CA VAL A 245 -19.56 16.90 -9.95
C VAL A 245 -19.05 17.11 -11.37
N MET A 246 -18.97 16.07 -12.19
CA MET A 246 -18.65 16.21 -13.62
C MET A 246 -19.63 17.14 -14.34
N VAL A 247 -20.94 16.97 -14.12
CA VAL A 247 -21.98 17.84 -14.69
C VAL A 247 -21.82 19.28 -14.20
N ILE A 248 -21.65 19.52 -12.90
CA ILE A 248 -21.47 20.86 -12.35
C ILE A 248 -20.24 21.55 -12.96
N ILE A 249 -19.12 20.82 -13.13
CA ILE A 249 -17.92 21.35 -13.77
C ILE A 249 -18.21 21.68 -15.24
N SER A 250 -18.98 20.86 -15.95
CA SER A 250 -19.31 21.08 -17.36
C SER A 250 -20.15 22.35 -17.62
N LYS A 251 -20.89 22.84 -16.62
CA LYS A 251 -21.75 24.03 -16.71
C LYS A 251 -20.92 25.31 -16.55
N ARG A 252 -20.53 25.88 -17.69
CA ARG A 252 -19.64 27.05 -17.79
C ARG A 252 -20.35 28.38 -17.54
N ASP A 253 -21.67 28.38 -17.55
CA ASP A 253 -22.56 29.48 -17.19
C ASP A 253 -22.64 29.72 -15.67
N LEU A 254 -22.28 28.72 -14.84
CA LEU A 254 -22.24 28.87 -13.39
C LEU A 254 -21.04 29.71 -12.93
N THR A 255 -21.21 30.45 -11.83
CA THR A 255 -20.08 31.15 -11.19
C THR A 255 -19.21 30.18 -10.37
N GLU A 256 -17.98 30.62 -10.06
CA GLU A 256 -17.09 29.88 -9.15
C GLU A 256 -17.74 29.64 -7.79
N GLU A 257 -18.43 30.65 -7.24
CA GLU A 257 -19.09 30.56 -5.94
C GLU A 257 -20.21 29.53 -5.92
N GLN A 258 -21.01 29.45 -6.99
CA GLN A 258 -22.09 28.47 -7.11
C GLN A 258 -21.55 27.04 -7.15
N ARG A 259 -20.50 26.78 -7.94
CA ARG A 259 -19.87 25.46 -8.01
C ARG A 259 -19.24 25.07 -6.67
N ILE A 260 -18.51 25.99 -6.04
CA ILE A 260 -17.92 25.77 -4.71
C ILE A 260 -19.01 25.51 -3.65
N HIS A 261 -20.14 26.20 -3.72
CA HIS A 261 -21.26 25.95 -2.81
C HIS A 261 -21.79 24.52 -2.97
N ALA A 262 -22.00 24.06 -4.21
CA ALA A 262 -22.42 22.68 -4.46
C ALA A 262 -21.40 21.66 -3.92
N PHE A 263 -20.10 21.86 -4.16
CA PHE A 263 -19.05 20.96 -3.66
C PHE A 263 -19.01 20.92 -2.13
N ARG A 264 -19.21 22.05 -1.45
CA ARG A 264 -19.34 22.13 0.02
C ARG A 264 -20.54 21.35 0.53
N THR A 265 -21.67 21.47 -0.14
CA THR A 265 -22.91 20.79 0.23
C THR A 265 -22.80 19.27 0.05
N ILE A 266 -22.19 18.81 -1.05
CA ILE A 266 -21.86 17.40 -1.27
C ILE A 266 -20.90 16.89 -0.20
N GLU A 267 -19.84 17.64 0.12
CA GLU A 267 -18.87 17.26 1.14
C GLU A 267 -19.51 17.10 2.52
N ARG A 268 -20.40 18.03 2.88
CA ARG A 268 -21.16 17.98 4.14
C ARG A 268 -22.07 16.76 4.18
N PHE A 269 -22.79 16.46 3.10
CA PHE A 269 -23.62 15.25 3.01
C PHE A 269 -22.78 13.99 3.21
N ILE A 270 -21.65 13.86 2.51
CA ILE A 270 -20.76 12.70 2.63
C ILE A 270 -20.25 12.56 4.06
N PHE A 271 -19.82 13.67 4.68
CA PHE A 271 -19.34 13.64 6.05
C PHE A 271 -20.44 13.18 7.03
N ILE A 272 -21.62 13.79 6.96
CA ILE A 272 -22.72 13.51 7.89
C ILE A 272 -23.33 12.13 7.64
N CYS A 273 -23.80 11.85 6.43
CA CYS A 273 -24.53 10.61 6.16
C CYS A 273 -23.61 9.38 6.08
N PHE A 274 -22.40 9.50 5.53
CA PHE A 274 -21.51 8.34 5.34
C PHE A 274 -20.41 8.22 6.38
N ARG A 275 -19.75 9.32 6.75
CA ARG A 275 -18.54 9.23 7.59
C ARG A 275 -18.85 9.16 9.08
N ILE A 276 -19.89 9.85 9.54
CA ILE A 276 -20.37 9.75 10.94
C ILE A 276 -21.61 8.85 11.02
N GLY A 277 -22.59 9.01 10.12
CA GLY A 277 -23.83 8.23 10.13
C GLY A 277 -23.70 6.77 9.68
N SER A 278 -22.64 6.44 8.93
CA SER A 278 -22.37 5.09 8.39
C SER A 278 -23.51 4.51 7.53
N ASN A 279 -24.28 5.37 6.84
CA ASN A 279 -25.29 4.92 5.88
C ASN A 279 -24.63 4.12 4.75
N GLN A 280 -25.42 3.24 4.13
CA GLN A 280 -24.97 2.48 2.96
C GLN A 280 -24.48 3.41 1.85
N ALA A 281 -23.45 3.00 1.12
CA ALA A 281 -22.84 3.82 0.07
C ALA A 281 -23.82 4.19 -1.06
N THR A 282 -24.97 3.51 -1.16
CA THR A 282 -26.03 3.75 -2.15
C THR A 282 -27.19 4.60 -1.62
N PHE A 283 -27.17 5.02 -0.35
CA PHE A 283 -28.24 5.79 0.28
C PHE A 283 -28.60 7.02 -0.56
N ARG A 284 -29.87 7.13 -0.98
CA ARG A 284 -30.43 8.21 -1.82
C ARG A 284 -29.77 8.38 -3.21
N SER A 285 -28.94 7.44 -3.65
CA SER A 285 -28.21 7.51 -4.93
C SER A 285 -29.12 7.69 -6.15
N SER A 286 -30.24 6.95 -6.23
CA SER A 286 -31.17 7.06 -7.36
C SER A 286 -31.75 8.46 -7.53
N GLU A 287 -32.09 9.10 -6.42
CA GLU A 287 -32.71 10.42 -6.42
C GLU A 287 -31.70 11.48 -6.88
N PHE A 288 -30.47 11.42 -6.35
CA PHE A 288 -29.41 12.33 -6.77
C PHE A 288 -28.92 12.06 -8.22
N ASN A 289 -28.96 10.81 -8.69
CA ASN A 289 -28.71 10.48 -10.09
C ASN A 289 -29.78 11.09 -11.00
N ARG A 290 -31.06 10.99 -10.62
CA ARG A 290 -32.17 11.63 -11.35
C ARG A 290 -32.01 13.14 -11.40
N LEU A 291 -31.64 13.78 -10.29
CA LEU A 291 -31.36 15.23 -10.25
C LEU A 291 -30.15 15.60 -11.09
N THR A 292 -29.11 14.76 -11.13
CA THR A 292 -27.93 14.95 -11.98
C THR A 292 -28.33 15.00 -13.46
N LYS A 293 -29.19 14.07 -13.91
CA LYS A 293 -29.74 14.08 -15.27
C LYS A 293 -30.51 15.36 -15.55
N LYS A 294 -31.45 15.73 -14.67
CA LYS A 294 -32.27 16.95 -14.85
C LYS A 294 -31.40 18.19 -14.95
N LEU A 295 -30.36 18.30 -14.12
CA LEU A 295 -29.39 19.40 -14.19
C LEU A 295 -28.59 19.38 -15.49
N TYR A 296 -28.16 18.19 -15.96
CA TYR A 296 -27.44 18.05 -17.22
C TYR A 296 -28.28 18.57 -18.40
N TRP A 297 -29.57 18.23 -18.46
CA TRP A 297 -30.51 18.67 -19.50
C TRP A 297 -31.07 20.08 -19.31
N ASN A 298 -30.61 20.83 -18.29
CA ASN A 298 -31.14 22.16 -17.93
C ASN A 298 -32.64 22.17 -17.58
N GLU A 299 -33.19 21.05 -17.10
CA GLU A 299 -34.58 20.97 -16.63
C GLU A 299 -34.75 21.60 -15.25
N ILE A 300 -33.67 21.68 -14.47
CA ILE A 300 -33.62 22.30 -13.14
C ILE A 300 -32.34 23.12 -12.97
N ASP A 301 -32.41 24.10 -12.08
CA ASP A 301 -31.24 24.87 -11.66
C ASP A 301 -30.41 24.13 -10.60
N LEU A 302 -29.13 24.49 -10.50
CA LEU A 302 -28.21 23.91 -9.50
C LEU A 302 -28.72 24.09 -8.06
N ASP A 303 -29.38 25.21 -7.77
CA ASP A 303 -29.91 25.50 -6.43
C ASP A 303 -30.95 24.47 -5.98
N VAL A 304 -31.74 23.90 -6.90
CA VAL A 304 -32.69 22.82 -6.58
C VAL A 304 -31.95 21.58 -6.07
N VAL A 305 -30.84 21.22 -6.73
CA VAL A 305 -30.00 20.08 -6.34
C VAL A 305 -29.33 20.33 -4.99
N ILE A 306 -28.79 21.53 -4.78
CA ILE A 306 -28.18 21.93 -3.50
C ILE A 306 -29.20 21.82 -2.37
N ASN A 307 -30.38 22.41 -2.55
CA ASN A 307 -31.45 22.42 -1.54
C ASN A 307 -31.89 21.00 -1.16
N GLU A 308 -32.03 20.09 -2.13
CA GLU A 308 -32.39 18.70 -1.85
C GLU A 308 -31.31 17.95 -1.06
N ILE A 309 -30.03 18.15 -1.41
CA ILE A 309 -28.91 17.57 -0.66
C ILE A 309 -28.88 18.13 0.77
N GLU A 310 -29.07 19.44 0.95
CA GLU A 310 -29.11 20.07 2.27
C GLU A 310 -30.27 19.58 3.12
N ALA A 311 -31.49 19.54 2.56
CA ALA A 311 -32.68 19.04 3.22
C ALA A 311 -32.50 17.58 3.66
N THR A 312 -32.01 16.72 2.76
CA THR A 312 -31.73 15.31 3.08
C THR A 312 -30.66 15.20 4.17
N THR A 313 -29.59 16.00 4.10
CA THR A 313 -28.52 15.99 5.11
C THR A 313 -29.07 16.38 6.48
N ASN A 314 -29.84 17.48 6.56
CA ASN A 314 -30.38 18.00 7.81
C ASN A 314 -31.36 17.01 8.43
N ALA A 315 -32.26 16.43 7.64
CA ALA A 315 -33.22 15.42 8.11
C ALA A 315 -32.54 14.15 8.69
N ASN A 316 -31.32 13.82 8.24
CA ASN A 316 -30.58 12.65 8.69
C ASN A 316 -29.49 12.95 9.73
N THR A 317 -29.32 14.22 10.13
CA THR A 317 -28.21 14.62 11.01
C THR A 317 -28.34 13.97 12.39
N ASP A 318 -29.50 14.04 13.04
CA ASP A 318 -29.67 13.51 14.41
C ASP A 318 -29.43 12.00 14.49
N TYR A 319 -29.98 11.25 13.52
CA TYR A 319 -29.73 9.82 13.39
C TYR A 319 -28.24 9.51 13.17
N ALA A 320 -27.59 10.28 12.31
CA ALA A 320 -26.16 10.13 12.04
C ALA A 320 -25.29 10.39 13.28
N LEU A 321 -25.64 11.41 14.09
CA LEU A 321 -24.95 11.72 15.34
C LEU A 321 -25.11 10.60 16.37
N GLN A 322 -26.30 10.03 16.49
CA GLN A 322 -26.54 8.90 17.39
C GLN A 322 -25.69 7.67 17.01
N ASN A 323 -25.69 7.31 15.73
CA ASN A 323 -24.85 6.22 15.20
C ASN A 323 -23.36 6.49 15.42
N TYR A 324 -22.94 7.74 15.25
CA TYR A 324 -21.56 8.15 15.45
C TYR A 324 -21.10 7.93 16.89
N VAL A 325 -21.90 8.36 17.87
CA VAL A 325 -21.59 8.14 19.31
C VAL A 325 -21.41 6.66 19.60
N THR A 326 -22.38 5.82 19.20
CA THR A 326 -22.31 4.37 19.44
C THR A 326 -21.10 3.72 18.77
N LYS A 327 -20.72 4.18 17.57
CA LYS A 327 -19.56 3.65 16.86
C LYS A 327 -18.25 4.03 17.52
N ILE A 328 -18.14 5.27 17.99
CA ILE A 328 -16.96 5.73 18.72
C ILE A 328 -16.83 4.96 20.04
N GLU A 329 -17.91 4.79 20.80
CA GLU A 329 -17.92 3.98 22.03
C GLU A 329 -17.46 2.55 21.76
N LYS A 330 -18.00 1.90 20.73
CA LYS A 330 -17.56 0.55 20.31
C LYS A 330 -16.06 0.50 19.97
N ASN A 331 -15.51 1.56 19.37
CA ASN A 331 -14.08 1.62 19.08
C ASN A 331 -13.25 1.73 20.36
N PHE A 332 -13.73 2.44 21.38
CA PHE A 332 -13.08 2.47 22.69
C PHE A 332 -13.19 1.13 23.42
N ASP A 333 -14.34 0.45 23.37
CA ASP A 333 -14.50 -0.92 23.87
C ASP A 333 -13.50 -1.88 23.20
N SER A 334 -13.22 -1.65 21.91
CA SER A 334 -12.24 -2.39 21.11
C SER A 334 -10.79 -1.91 21.31
N LYS A 335 -10.52 -1.02 22.27
CA LYS A 335 -9.19 -0.46 22.60
C LYS A 335 -8.52 0.35 21.47
N LEU A 336 -9.29 0.80 20.48
CA LEU A 336 -8.80 1.62 19.36
C LEU A 336 -9.12 3.12 19.53
N GLY A 337 -10.23 3.45 20.20
CA GLY A 337 -10.73 4.82 20.31
C GLY A 337 -10.93 5.50 18.95
N TYR A 338 -10.60 6.79 18.84
CA TYR A 338 -10.70 7.55 17.60
C TYR A 338 -9.72 7.11 16.52
N TYR A 339 -8.66 6.36 16.86
CA TYR A 339 -7.78 5.78 15.85
C TYR A 339 -8.50 4.74 14.98
N GLY A 340 -9.49 4.04 15.55
CA GLY A 340 -10.38 3.12 14.82
C GLY A 340 -11.42 3.83 13.95
N TRP A 341 -11.52 5.16 13.99
CA TRP A 341 -12.42 5.91 13.13
C TRP A 341 -11.76 6.20 11.79
N ASN A 342 -12.16 5.48 10.74
CA ASN A 342 -11.55 5.59 9.40
C ASN A 342 -11.48 7.01 8.82
N THR A 343 -12.35 7.93 9.27
CA THR A 343 -12.41 9.33 8.79
C THR A 343 -11.51 10.27 9.62
N VAL A 344 -10.89 9.81 10.70
CA VAL A 344 -10.09 10.67 11.60
C VAL A 344 -8.97 11.41 10.85
N ARG A 345 -8.39 10.79 9.82
CA ARG A 345 -7.38 11.42 8.96
C ARG A 345 -7.93 12.62 8.20
N TYR A 346 -9.09 12.46 7.55
CA TYR A 346 -9.74 13.55 6.84
C TYR A 346 -10.16 14.67 7.80
N PHE A 347 -10.68 14.32 8.97
CA PHE A 347 -11.02 15.28 10.02
C PHE A 347 -9.82 16.10 10.48
N LEU A 348 -8.71 15.45 10.84
CA LEU A 348 -7.48 16.12 11.28
C LEU A 348 -6.86 16.97 10.16
N TYR A 349 -7.00 16.53 8.91
CA TYR A 349 -6.57 17.30 7.75
C TYR A 349 -7.38 18.59 7.57
N GLU A 350 -8.70 18.54 7.73
CA GLU A 350 -9.54 19.75 7.71
C GLU A 350 -9.23 20.68 8.90
N TYR A 351 -8.87 20.11 10.05
CA TYR A 351 -8.42 20.88 11.21
C TYR A 351 -7.12 21.63 10.90
N GLU A 352 -6.15 20.97 10.28
CA GLU A 352 -4.90 21.59 9.82
C GLU A 352 -5.17 22.76 8.86
N ILE A 353 -6.05 22.59 7.87
CA ILE A 353 -6.43 23.67 6.96
C ILE A 353 -7.01 24.86 7.75
N SER A 354 -7.81 24.59 8.79
CA SER A 354 -8.39 25.65 9.62
C SER A 354 -7.32 26.46 10.37
N LEU A 355 -6.24 25.79 10.81
CA LEU A 355 -5.10 26.42 11.46
C LEU A 355 -4.27 27.24 10.47
N ALA A 356 -4.01 26.70 9.28
CA ALA A 356 -3.30 27.43 8.23
C ALA A 356 -4.03 28.73 7.84
N LYS A 357 -5.36 28.65 7.65
CA LYS A 357 -6.21 29.83 7.37
C LYS A 357 -6.16 30.85 8.50
N LYS A 358 -6.16 30.41 9.77
CA LYS A 358 -6.06 31.29 10.94
C LYS A 358 -4.71 32.04 10.98
N ASN A 359 -3.66 31.44 10.45
CA ASN A 359 -2.32 32.02 10.37
C ASN A 359 -2.04 32.72 9.03
N ASN A 360 -3.07 33.01 8.22
CA ASN A 360 -2.98 33.66 6.89
C ASN A 360 -2.08 32.92 5.88
N ILE A 361 -2.01 31.59 5.97
CA ILE A 361 -1.28 30.75 5.03
C ILE A 361 -2.28 30.19 4.01
N GLU A 362 -2.17 30.66 2.76
CA GLU A 362 -3.11 30.32 1.69
C GLU A 362 -2.89 28.91 1.11
N LYS A 363 -1.66 28.39 1.17
CA LYS A 363 -1.28 27.11 0.57
C LYS A 363 -0.65 26.18 1.59
N LEU A 364 -1.27 25.02 1.79
CA LEU A 364 -0.71 23.94 2.60
C LEU A 364 0.41 23.25 1.81
N ASP A 365 1.59 23.10 2.41
CA ASP A 365 2.64 22.24 1.84
C ASP A 365 2.38 20.78 2.23
N TRP A 366 2.02 19.98 1.25
CA TRP A 366 1.76 18.55 1.39
C TRP A 366 2.99 17.75 1.77
N ASN A 367 4.19 18.28 1.51
CA ASN A 367 5.45 17.67 1.92
C ASN A 367 5.62 17.64 3.45
N LEU A 368 4.80 18.39 4.20
CA LEU A 368 4.80 18.33 5.67
C LEU A 368 4.19 17.02 6.21
N PHE A 369 3.31 16.38 5.42
CA PHE A 369 2.66 15.11 5.77
C PHE A 369 3.28 13.90 5.07
N THR A 370 4.18 14.11 4.11
CA THR A 370 4.90 13.06 3.37
C THR A 370 6.30 13.56 2.99
N ARG A 371 7.38 12.90 3.45
CA ARG A 371 8.76 13.32 3.13
C ARG A 371 9.26 12.88 1.75
N SER A 372 8.60 11.91 1.12
CA SER A 372 8.95 11.36 -0.20
C SER A 372 7.73 10.75 -0.88
N GLU A 373 7.80 10.46 -2.17
CA GLU A 373 6.70 9.82 -2.93
C GLU A 373 6.28 8.44 -2.35
N ARG A 374 7.14 7.79 -1.55
CA ARG A 374 6.84 6.51 -0.88
C ARG A 374 6.32 6.68 0.54
N ASP A 375 6.45 7.87 1.13
CA ASP A 375 6.03 8.18 2.50
C ASP A 375 4.52 8.41 2.55
N LYS A 376 3.88 7.99 3.65
CA LYS A 376 2.43 8.07 3.79
C LYS A 376 2.06 8.92 5.00
N VAL A 377 0.90 9.56 4.92
CA VAL A 377 0.32 10.25 6.08
C VAL A 377 -0.07 9.20 7.13
N SER A 378 0.48 9.35 8.33
CA SER A 378 0.21 8.53 9.51
C SER A 378 -0.50 9.36 10.59
N ILE A 379 -1.05 8.68 11.60
CA ILE A 379 -1.59 9.34 12.79
C ILE A 379 -0.69 8.97 13.96
N GLU A 380 -0.10 9.98 14.58
CA GLU A 380 0.69 9.87 15.79
C GLU A 380 -0.19 9.85 17.04
N HIS A 381 0.25 9.06 18.01
CA HIS A 381 -0.28 9.04 19.37
C HIS A 381 0.70 9.79 20.26
N ILE A 382 0.38 11.04 20.62
CA ILE A 382 1.32 11.90 21.36
C ILE A 382 1.70 11.24 22.69
N LEU A 383 0.71 10.90 23.51
CA LEU A 383 0.80 9.83 24.52
C LEU A 383 0.85 8.49 23.77
N PRO A 384 1.97 7.75 23.81
CA PRO A 384 2.09 6.52 23.06
C PRO A 384 1.17 5.42 23.58
N GLN A 385 0.78 4.49 22.71
CA GLN A 385 -0.04 3.32 23.09
C GLN A 385 0.66 2.42 24.13
N LYS A 386 2.00 2.43 24.16
CA LYS A 386 2.82 1.70 25.14
C LYS A 386 3.76 2.70 25.85
N PRO A 387 3.28 3.45 26.86
CA PRO A 387 4.03 4.50 27.53
C PRO A 387 5.12 3.95 28.47
N SER A 388 6.20 3.41 27.89
CA SER A 388 7.27 2.72 28.65
C SER A 388 8.26 3.67 29.33
N LYS A 389 8.48 4.87 28.80
CA LYS A 389 9.44 5.84 29.36
C LYS A 389 8.97 6.38 30.71
N TYR A 390 9.92 6.71 31.58
CA TYR A 390 9.65 7.27 32.93
C TYR A 390 8.70 8.48 32.86
N TYR A 391 8.91 9.40 31.90
CA TYR A 391 8.05 10.58 31.72
C TYR A 391 6.57 10.19 31.66
N TRP A 392 6.21 9.30 30.73
CA TRP A 392 4.83 8.88 30.56
C TRP A 392 4.29 8.11 31.78
N ARG A 393 5.08 7.18 32.33
CA ARG A 393 4.69 6.42 33.54
C ARG A 393 4.43 7.35 34.73
N ASN A 394 5.27 8.37 34.93
CA ASN A 394 5.15 9.29 36.04
C ASN A 394 4.00 10.29 35.82
N THR A 395 3.86 10.86 34.63
CA THR A 395 2.81 11.86 34.31
C THR A 395 1.41 11.29 34.44
N TYR A 396 1.23 9.99 34.20
CA TYR A 396 -0.08 9.32 34.21
C TYR A 396 -0.22 8.25 35.31
N ARG A 397 0.60 8.29 36.36
CA ARG A 397 0.66 7.29 37.45
C ARG A 397 -0.63 7.11 38.26
N GLN A 398 -1.58 8.05 38.15
CA GLN A 398 -2.90 8.04 38.79
C GLN A 398 -3.96 7.28 37.98
N PHE A 399 -3.61 6.80 36.79
CA PHE A 399 -4.52 6.09 35.89
C PHE A 399 -4.14 4.62 35.74
N ASP A 400 -5.14 3.76 35.63
CA ASP A 400 -4.93 2.35 35.34
C ASP A 400 -4.67 2.07 33.85
N SER A 401 -4.39 0.82 33.49
CA SER A 401 -4.07 0.46 32.11
C SER A 401 -5.19 0.74 31.11
N ASP A 402 -6.46 0.57 31.50
CA ASP A 402 -7.61 0.77 30.60
C ASP A 402 -7.92 2.27 30.41
N GLU A 403 -7.71 3.07 31.45
CA GLU A 403 -7.77 4.53 31.39
C GLU A 403 -6.64 5.10 30.50
N ILE A 404 -5.43 4.55 30.59
CA ILE A 404 -4.31 4.92 29.70
C ILE A 404 -4.62 4.59 28.24
N ILE A 405 -5.19 3.40 27.98
CA ILE A 405 -5.62 3.01 26.64
C ILE A 405 -6.66 4.01 26.11
N SER A 406 -7.64 4.37 26.92
CA SER A 406 -8.67 5.36 26.57
C SER A 406 -8.07 6.75 26.30
N LEU A 407 -7.13 7.22 27.14
CA LEU A 407 -6.41 8.47 26.92
C LEU A 407 -5.59 8.45 25.63
N SER A 408 -4.88 7.36 25.36
CA SER A 408 -4.07 7.21 24.15
C SER A 408 -4.91 7.21 22.87
N GLY A 409 -6.10 6.60 22.90
CA GLY A 409 -7.04 6.55 21.78
C GLY A 409 -7.99 7.75 21.67
N SER A 410 -7.90 8.73 22.56
CA SER A 410 -8.76 9.92 22.55
C SER A 410 -8.45 10.87 21.39
N LEU A 411 -9.46 11.60 20.91
CA LEU A 411 -9.31 12.52 19.77
C LEU A 411 -8.23 13.58 20.02
N GLY A 412 -8.18 14.11 21.25
CA GLY A 412 -7.21 15.09 21.69
C GLY A 412 -5.78 14.58 21.73
N ASN A 413 -5.53 13.27 21.67
CA ASN A 413 -4.18 12.70 21.64
C ASN A 413 -3.65 12.41 20.21
N LEU A 414 -4.50 12.53 19.19
CA LEU A 414 -4.15 12.18 17.82
C LEU A 414 -3.64 13.39 17.03
N LEU A 415 -2.61 13.16 16.21
CA LEU A 415 -1.95 14.19 15.40
C LEU A 415 -1.53 13.64 14.03
N PRO A 416 -1.84 14.31 12.91
CA PRO A 416 -1.41 13.85 11.59
C PRO A 416 0.07 14.16 11.35
N LEU A 417 0.88 13.15 11.02
CA LEU A 417 2.31 13.27 10.74
C LEU A 417 2.72 12.38 9.57
N SER A 418 3.84 12.68 8.89
CA SER A 418 4.45 11.71 7.99
C SER A 418 4.86 10.43 8.73
N GLN A 419 4.70 9.27 8.09
CA GLN A 419 5.03 7.97 8.69
C GLN A 419 6.50 7.90 9.11
N SER A 420 7.41 8.43 8.29
CA SER A 420 8.84 8.46 8.60
C SER A 420 9.16 9.24 9.89
N ILE A 421 8.53 10.40 10.11
CA ILE A 421 8.70 11.21 11.32
C ILE A 421 8.06 10.52 12.52
N ASN A 422 6.83 10.02 12.37
CA ASN A 422 6.14 9.28 13.42
C ASN A 422 6.98 8.11 13.93
N SER A 423 7.50 7.27 13.02
CA SER A 423 8.41 6.17 13.38
C SER A 423 9.69 6.63 14.07
N SER A 424 10.21 7.83 13.75
CA SER A 424 11.42 8.36 14.39
C SER A 424 11.21 8.90 15.81
N LEU A 425 9.97 9.25 16.17
CA LEU A 425 9.63 9.78 17.49
C LEU A 425 9.44 8.67 18.54
N GLN A 426 9.05 7.46 18.12
CA GLN A 426 8.86 6.30 19.00
C GLN A 426 8.04 6.64 20.27
N ASN A 427 8.46 6.11 21.42
CA ASN A 427 7.89 6.38 22.74
C ASN A 427 8.64 7.50 23.49
N ASP A 428 9.37 8.36 22.79
CA ASP A 428 10.14 9.46 23.39
C ASP A 428 9.26 10.32 24.32
N SER A 429 9.88 11.00 25.29
CA SER A 429 9.15 11.92 26.17
C SER A 429 8.52 13.06 25.36
N PHE A 430 7.52 13.73 25.91
CA PHE A 430 6.89 14.84 25.19
C PHE A 430 7.90 15.93 24.82
N GLU A 431 8.81 16.28 25.74
CA GLU A 431 9.89 17.24 25.50
C GLU A 431 10.78 16.82 24.32
N ASP A 432 11.19 15.55 24.30
CA ASP A 432 12.00 15.01 23.22
C ASP A 432 11.25 14.99 21.89
N LYS A 433 9.92 14.80 21.89
CA LYS A 433 9.12 14.84 20.65
C LYS A 433 8.95 16.27 20.11
N LYS A 434 9.01 17.29 20.97
CA LYS A 434 8.93 18.71 20.56
C LYS A 434 10.19 19.17 19.82
N ILE A 435 11.36 18.79 20.33
CA ILE A 435 12.66 19.35 19.92
C ILE A 435 13.27 18.57 18.74
N SER A 436 13.77 19.33 17.77
CA SER A 436 14.56 18.77 16.66
C SER A 436 15.97 18.38 17.13
N LYS A 437 16.43 17.17 16.79
CA LYS A 437 17.76 16.68 17.19
C LYS A 437 18.81 17.03 16.13
N LEU A 438 20.08 17.10 16.56
CA LEU A 438 21.24 17.43 15.72
C LEU A 438 21.51 16.41 14.61
N ASP A 439 20.98 15.20 14.74
CA ASP A 439 21.03 14.12 13.75
C ASP A 439 20.08 14.31 12.55
N GLY A 440 19.32 15.41 12.54
CA GLY A 440 18.34 15.73 11.49
C GLY A 440 16.93 15.20 11.76
N ARG A 441 16.67 14.59 12.93
CA ARG A 441 15.32 14.20 13.34
C ARG A 441 14.48 15.46 13.68
N ARG A 442 13.42 15.69 12.92
CA ARG A 442 12.50 16.83 13.07
C ARG A 442 11.55 16.62 14.25
N GLY A 443 11.45 17.60 15.15
CA GLY A 443 10.44 17.65 16.21
C GLY A 443 9.17 18.41 15.80
N TYR A 444 8.17 18.43 16.67
CA TYR A 444 6.89 19.11 16.41
C TYR A 444 7.01 20.62 16.14
N GLU A 445 8.00 21.28 16.74
CA GLU A 445 8.21 22.73 16.60
C GLU A 445 8.46 23.21 15.16
N ASN A 446 8.96 22.31 14.31
CA ASN A 446 9.29 22.58 12.91
C ASN A 446 8.33 21.87 11.93
N GLY A 447 7.15 21.46 12.42
CA GLY A 447 6.19 20.66 11.67
C GLY A 447 5.04 21.42 11.03
N SER A 448 3.96 20.68 10.80
CA SER A 448 2.65 21.22 10.41
C SER A 448 2.06 22.14 11.49
N HIS A 449 1.01 22.89 11.17
CA HIS A 449 0.44 23.87 12.10
C HIS A 449 -0.13 23.21 13.35
N SER A 450 -0.72 22.03 13.20
CA SER A 450 -1.19 21.21 14.32
C SER A 450 -0.04 20.71 15.19
N GLU A 451 1.13 20.39 14.62
CA GLU A 451 2.33 20.06 15.40
C GLU A 451 2.86 21.27 16.17
N ILE A 452 2.97 22.42 15.52
CA ILE A 452 3.41 23.68 16.14
C ILE A 452 2.43 24.12 17.23
N GLU A 453 1.14 23.85 17.07
CA GLU A 453 0.17 24.08 18.14
C GLU A 453 0.44 23.18 19.35
N VAL A 454 0.71 21.90 19.11
CA VAL A 454 1.03 20.93 20.17
C VAL A 454 2.37 21.25 20.84
N SER A 455 3.37 21.71 20.10
CA SER A 455 4.70 22.01 20.65
C SER A 455 4.73 23.18 21.64
N LYS A 456 3.66 23.98 21.69
CA LYS A 456 3.51 25.11 22.63
C LYS A 456 3.14 24.69 24.05
N TYR A 457 2.70 23.45 24.24
CA TYR A 457 2.44 22.93 25.58
C TYR A 457 3.76 22.61 26.30
N GLU A 458 3.81 22.91 27.59
CA GLU A 458 4.96 22.56 28.44
C GLU A 458 5.03 21.05 28.61
N ASP A 459 3.93 20.46 29.10
CA ASP A 459 3.76 19.03 29.30
C ASP A 459 2.58 18.47 28.49
N TRP A 460 2.51 17.15 28.37
CA TRP A 460 1.36 16.46 27.80
C TRP A 460 0.62 15.66 28.87
N THR A 461 -0.35 16.32 29.51
CA THR A 461 -1.13 15.75 30.63
C THR A 461 -2.49 15.26 30.17
N ALA A 462 -3.15 14.45 31.02
CA ALA A 462 -4.51 13.98 30.74
C ALA A 462 -5.52 15.15 30.60
N GLU A 463 -5.34 16.24 31.36
CA GLU A 463 -6.19 17.44 31.25
C GLU A 463 -6.02 18.15 29.89
N ILE A 464 -4.79 18.21 29.37
CA ILE A 464 -4.52 18.77 28.03
C ILE A 464 -5.19 17.93 26.95
N ILE A 465 -5.12 16.60 27.06
CA ILE A 465 -5.82 15.67 26.15
C ILE A 465 -7.34 15.91 26.19
N TYR A 466 -7.92 16.06 27.39
CA TYR A 466 -9.33 16.37 27.57
C TYR A 466 -9.71 17.71 26.91
N GLN A 467 -8.98 18.78 27.18
CA GLN A 467 -9.23 20.10 26.58
C GLN A 467 -9.09 20.10 25.06
N ARG A 468 -8.07 19.43 24.54
CA ARG A 468 -7.87 19.32 23.09
C ARG A 468 -8.97 18.50 22.43
N SER A 469 -9.48 17.45 23.08
CA SER A 469 -10.63 16.68 22.59
C SER A 469 -11.86 17.57 22.44
N ILE A 470 -12.17 18.39 23.45
CA ILE A 470 -13.26 19.38 23.40
C ILE A 470 -13.05 20.38 22.25
N LYS A 471 -11.84 20.92 22.13
CA LYS A 471 -11.49 21.87 21.06
C LYS A 471 -11.73 21.28 19.67
N LEU A 472 -11.36 20.01 19.47
CA LEU A 472 -11.54 19.31 18.20
C LEU A 472 -13.01 18.97 17.91
N LEU A 473 -13.79 18.57 18.92
CA LEU A 473 -15.23 18.34 18.76
C LEU A 473 -15.97 19.64 18.41
N ASN A 474 -15.65 20.76 19.07
CA ASN A 474 -16.20 22.08 18.73
C ASN A 474 -15.82 22.52 17.30
N PHE A 475 -14.60 22.19 16.85
CA PHE A 475 -14.21 22.41 15.47
C PHE A 475 -15.09 21.59 14.50
N MET A 476 -15.40 20.34 14.85
CA MET A 476 -16.27 19.46 14.06
C MET A 476 -17.67 20.08 13.87
N GLU A 477 -18.32 20.47 14.97
CA GLU A 477 -19.63 21.13 14.94
C GLU A 477 -19.63 22.36 14.03
N LYS A 478 -18.62 23.23 14.20
CA LYS A 478 -18.49 24.46 13.40
C LYS A 478 -18.23 24.18 11.93
N ARG A 479 -17.37 23.22 11.58
CA ARG A 479 -16.94 22.96 10.20
C ARG A 479 -18.04 22.32 9.36
N TRP A 480 -18.83 21.43 9.96
CA TRP A 480 -19.89 20.70 9.27
C TRP A 480 -21.30 21.17 9.63
N LYS A 481 -21.44 22.23 10.42
CA LYS A 481 -22.71 22.90 10.75
C LYS A 481 -23.75 21.91 11.32
N PHE A 482 -23.39 21.29 12.43
CA PHE A 482 -24.31 20.52 13.28
C PHE A 482 -23.92 20.76 14.74
N SER A 483 -24.76 20.35 15.69
CA SER A 483 -24.47 20.45 17.12
C SER A 483 -24.75 19.12 17.82
N PHE A 484 -23.84 18.70 18.69
CA PHE A 484 -24.05 17.59 19.60
C PHE A 484 -24.95 18.03 20.76
N SER A 485 -25.76 17.11 21.29
CA SER A 485 -26.39 17.33 22.59
C SER A 485 -25.32 17.31 23.70
N ALA A 486 -25.63 17.89 24.87
CA ALA A 486 -24.70 17.88 26.00
C ALA A 486 -24.28 16.46 26.43
N ASP A 487 -25.20 15.49 26.31
CA ASP A 487 -24.92 14.08 26.58
C ASP A 487 -23.98 13.47 25.53
N GLN A 488 -24.31 13.65 24.24
CA GLN A 488 -23.48 13.17 23.14
C GLN A 488 -22.06 13.74 23.21
N PHE A 489 -21.94 15.04 23.48
CA PHE A 489 -20.66 15.72 23.61
C PHE A 489 -19.82 15.11 24.75
N LYS A 490 -20.41 14.90 25.93
CA LYS A 490 -19.75 14.28 27.07
C LYS A 490 -19.25 12.86 26.74
N ARG A 491 -20.09 12.06 26.09
CA ARG A 491 -19.76 10.68 25.68
C ARG A 491 -18.65 10.64 24.63
N LEU A 492 -18.65 11.58 23.69
CA LEU A 492 -17.61 11.67 22.65
C LEU A 492 -16.26 12.14 23.17
N VAL A 493 -16.22 12.94 24.25
CA VAL A 493 -14.95 13.25 24.91
C VAL A 493 -14.32 11.98 25.48
N TYR A 494 -15.14 11.05 26.01
CA TYR A 494 -14.80 9.71 26.52
C TYR A 494 -13.86 9.67 27.75
N VAL A 495 -13.00 10.68 27.92
CA VAL A 495 -12.01 10.77 29.01
C VAL A 495 -12.42 11.73 30.12
N SER A 496 -13.72 11.80 30.45
CA SER A 496 -14.21 12.71 31.51
C SER A 496 -13.73 12.37 32.92
N PHE A 497 -13.28 11.13 33.14
CA PHE A 497 -12.71 10.67 34.41
C PHE A 497 -11.44 11.42 34.83
N VAL A 498 -10.78 12.11 33.89
CA VAL A 498 -9.62 12.99 34.17
C VAL A 498 -9.94 14.09 35.20
N ARG A 499 -11.22 14.44 35.37
CA ARG A 499 -11.70 15.50 36.26
C ARG A 499 -12.49 14.97 37.45
N ASP A 500 -12.31 13.72 37.85
CA ASP A 500 -12.99 13.13 39.01
C ASP A 500 -12.44 13.57 40.37
N GLY A 501 -11.34 14.33 40.38
CA GLY A 501 -10.73 14.87 41.60
C GLY A 501 -9.87 13.86 42.36
N ARG A 502 -9.49 12.73 41.74
CA ARG A 502 -8.60 11.74 42.38
C ARG A 502 -7.25 12.34 42.80
N GLU A 503 -6.73 11.87 43.91
CA GLU A 503 -5.39 12.25 44.37
C GLU A 503 -4.32 11.68 43.45
N ILE A 504 -3.30 12.49 43.14
CA ILE A 504 -2.16 12.04 42.35
C ILE A 504 -1.17 11.36 43.31
N PRO A 505 -0.80 10.08 43.09
CA PRO A 505 0.20 9.41 43.89
C PRO A 505 1.54 10.16 43.93
N LYS A 506 2.40 9.80 44.88
CA LYS A 506 3.78 10.31 44.89
C LYS A 506 4.50 9.92 43.60
N ASP A 507 5.43 10.76 43.17
CA ASP A 507 6.25 10.50 41.99
C ASP A 507 6.94 9.14 42.07
N LEU A 508 7.02 8.47 40.92
CA LEU A 508 7.73 7.21 40.80
C LEU A 508 9.22 7.45 41.08
N LEU A 509 9.88 6.48 41.69
CA LEU A 509 11.33 6.56 41.86
C LEU A 509 11.98 6.55 40.48
N LYS A 510 12.76 7.59 40.15
CA LYS A 510 13.62 7.57 38.97
C LYS A 510 14.59 6.40 39.12
N GLU A 511 14.47 5.40 38.26
CA GLU A 511 15.44 4.32 38.15
C GLU A 511 16.82 4.98 37.95
N LYS A 512 17.78 4.69 38.85
CA LYS A 512 19.17 5.12 38.68
C LYS A 512 19.67 4.48 37.39
N VAL A 513 19.88 5.29 36.36
CA VAL A 513 20.56 4.85 35.14
C VAL A 513 22.00 4.52 35.55
N LEU A 514 22.31 3.23 35.68
CA LEU A 514 23.68 2.76 35.56
C LEU A 514 24.04 2.96 34.09
N GLU A 515 24.85 3.98 33.81
CA GLU A 515 25.57 4.10 32.55
C GLU A 515 26.60 2.98 32.46
N GLU A 516 26.14 1.77 32.14
CA GLU A 516 26.99 0.70 31.66
C GLU A 516 26.71 0.52 30.17
N ASN A 517 27.76 0.79 29.37
CA ASN A 517 27.84 0.49 27.95
C ASN A 517 27.64 -1.01 27.72
N SER A 518 26.39 -1.44 27.70
CA SER A 518 25.94 -2.70 27.15
C SER A 518 24.93 -2.34 26.06
N LYS A 519 25.27 -2.61 24.80
CA LYS A 519 24.28 -2.60 23.71
C LYS A 519 23.36 -3.81 23.94
N SER A 520 22.40 -3.69 24.85
CA SER A 520 21.30 -4.64 24.99
C SER A 520 20.39 -4.48 23.78
N TYR A 521 20.03 -5.59 23.14
CA TYR A 521 19.06 -5.60 22.05
C TYR A 521 17.64 -5.47 22.60
N THR A 522 17.37 -4.40 23.34
CA THR A 522 16.06 -4.06 23.90
C THR A 522 15.31 -3.00 23.08
N ASP A 523 15.90 -2.49 22.01
CA ASP A 523 15.26 -1.55 21.08
C ASP A 523 14.68 -2.29 19.86
N LEU A 524 13.40 -2.69 19.89
CA LEU A 524 12.74 -3.22 18.70
C LEU A 524 11.22 -2.95 18.61
N ASP A 525 10.89 -1.98 17.76
CA ASP A 525 9.58 -1.62 17.18
C ASP A 525 8.92 -2.71 16.28
N ASN A 526 9.07 -4.01 16.61
CA ASN A 526 8.68 -5.09 15.69
C ASN A 526 7.49 -5.95 16.16
N PHE A 527 6.65 -5.46 17.07
CA PHE A 527 5.42 -6.20 17.43
C PHE A 527 4.40 -6.11 16.30
N SER A 528 4.06 -7.26 15.70
CA SER A 528 3.01 -7.34 14.69
C SER A 528 1.64 -7.43 15.36
N SER A 529 0.57 -7.09 14.63
CA SER A 529 -0.83 -7.24 15.12
C SER A 529 -1.27 -8.71 15.30
N ASN A 530 -0.41 -9.67 14.95
CA ASN A 530 -0.67 -11.10 15.02
C ASN A 530 -0.03 -11.72 16.28
N GLU A 531 -0.85 -12.36 17.13
CA GLU A 531 -0.40 -13.03 18.36
C GLU A 531 0.74 -14.04 18.11
N LEU A 532 0.67 -14.78 16.98
CA LEU A 532 1.71 -15.73 16.61
C LEU A 532 3.03 -15.04 16.24
N GLY A 533 2.98 -13.90 15.55
CA GLY A 533 4.18 -13.12 15.19
C GLY A 533 4.91 -12.60 16.43
N ASN A 534 4.17 -12.23 17.47
CA ASN A 534 4.73 -11.78 18.73
C ASN A 534 5.38 -12.92 19.53
N LYS A 535 4.77 -14.12 19.53
CA LYS A 535 5.38 -15.33 20.12
C LYS A 535 6.67 -15.71 19.38
N GLN A 536 6.69 -15.62 18.05
CA GLN A 536 7.88 -15.88 17.23
C GLN A 536 8.99 -14.86 17.49
N LEU A 537 8.66 -13.57 17.54
CA LEU A 537 9.63 -12.52 17.86
C LEU A 537 10.26 -12.74 19.25
N SER A 538 9.43 -13.03 20.26
CA SER A 538 9.92 -13.34 21.61
C SER A 538 10.87 -14.54 21.57
N PHE A 539 10.47 -15.63 20.92
CA PHE A 539 11.30 -16.84 20.80
C PHE A 539 12.69 -16.53 20.21
N TRP A 540 12.76 -15.73 19.14
CA TRP A 540 14.05 -15.36 18.52
C TRP A 540 14.90 -14.42 19.37
N ILE A 541 14.28 -13.45 20.06
CA ILE A 541 14.99 -12.58 21.02
C ILE A 541 15.62 -13.44 22.10
N ASP A 542 14.86 -14.38 22.63
CA ASP A 542 15.30 -15.25 23.69
C ASP A 542 16.41 -16.21 23.23
N PHE A 543 16.31 -16.77 22.03
CA PHE A 543 17.35 -17.59 21.42
C PHE A 543 18.65 -16.80 21.24
N ILE A 544 18.57 -15.55 20.76
CA ILE A 544 19.75 -14.69 20.60
C ILE A 544 20.41 -14.38 21.95
N ASN A 545 19.61 -14.04 22.96
CA ASN A 545 20.13 -13.76 24.29
C ASN A 545 20.79 -15.00 24.91
N TYR A 546 20.21 -16.18 24.68
CA TYR A 546 20.77 -17.45 25.11
C TYR A 546 22.11 -17.76 24.41
N CYS A 547 22.18 -17.64 23.08
CA CYS A 547 23.43 -17.84 22.34
C CYS A 547 24.53 -16.88 22.82
N LYS A 548 24.20 -15.61 23.10
CA LYS A 548 25.16 -14.63 23.64
C LYS A 548 25.63 -14.97 25.04
N SER A 549 24.75 -15.46 25.91
CA SER A 549 25.12 -15.80 27.29
C SER A 549 26.10 -16.98 27.36
N ILE A 550 26.12 -17.84 26.34
CA ILE A 550 27.04 -18.98 26.23
C ILE A 550 28.19 -18.75 25.21
N GLY A 551 28.36 -17.53 24.70
CA GLY A 551 29.47 -17.16 23.81
C GLY A 551 29.37 -17.68 22.36
N ARG A 552 28.16 -17.96 21.87
CA ARG A 552 27.87 -18.45 20.51
C ARG A 552 27.45 -17.32 19.57
N ASP A 553 28.28 -16.27 19.51
CA ASP A 553 28.01 -15.07 18.70
C ASP A 553 27.97 -15.37 17.18
N ASN A 554 28.62 -16.45 16.75
CA ASN A 554 28.60 -16.92 15.36
C ASN A 554 27.19 -17.23 14.85
N LEU A 555 26.24 -17.55 15.73
CA LEU A 555 24.85 -17.87 15.40
C LEU A 555 23.92 -16.64 15.35
N VAL A 556 24.35 -15.48 15.87
CA VAL A 556 23.46 -14.34 16.17
C VAL A 556 23.80 -13.07 15.38
N ASN A 557 24.21 -13.24 14.13
CA ASN A 557 24.59 -12.15 13.23
C ASN A 557 23.39 -11.36 12.66
N ARG A 558 22.15 -11.81 12.90
CA ARG A 558 20.93 -11.17 12.38
C ARG A 558 20.02 -10.63 13.49
N LYS A 559 19.39 -9.49 13.20
CA LYS A 559 18.36 -8.89 14.04
C LYS A 559 17.11 -9.80 14.06
N PRO A 560 16.47 -10.04 15.22
CA PRO A 560 15.25 -10.84 15.28
C PRO A 560 14.05 -10.07 14.70
N PHE A 561 13.15 -10.79 14.02
CA PHE A 561 11.92 -10.26 13.42
C PHE A 561 10.72 -11.14 13.78
N ALA A 562 9.50 -10.59 13.66
CA ALA A 562 8.23 -11.31 13.87
C ALA A 562 7.91 -12.23 12.68
N GLN A 563 8.69 -13.29 12.53
CA GLN A 563 8.62 -14.22 11.40
C GLN A 563 8.89 -15.66 11.84
N ASN A 564 8.50 -16.63 11.03
CA ASN A 564 8.61 -18.04 11.37
C ASN A 564 9.98 -18.68 11.02
N TRP A 565 10.96 -17.91 10.54
CA TRP A 565 12.30 -18.39 10.19
C TRP A 565 13.43 -17.54 10.77
N TYR A 566 14.61 -18.12 10.96
CA TYR A 566 15.83 -17.46 11.38
C TYR A 566 17.03 -17.99 10.59
N ASP A 567 17.52 -17.17 9.66
CA ASP A 567 18.59 -17.57 8.75
C ASP A 567 19.97 -17.30 9.34
N ILE A 568 20.88 -18.25 9.13
CA ILE A 568 22.28 -18.21 9.53
C ILE A 568 23.11 -18.29 8.24
N THR A 569 23.78 -17.18 7.93
CA THR A 569 24.62 -17.06 6.74
C THR A 569 25.85 -17.95 6.88
N VAL A 570 26.13 -18.77 5.88
CA VAL A 570 27.39 -19.51 5.75
C VAL A 570 28.28 -18.71 4.78
N PRO A 571 29.42 -18.16 5.23
CA PRO A 571 30.32 -17.41 4.35
C PRO A 571 30.75 -18.23 3.14
N ASN A 572 30.88 -17.57 1.98
CA ASN A 572 31.37 -18.17 0.74
C ASN A 572 30.58 -19.40 0.22
N ALA A 573 29.38 -19.67 0.74
CA ALA A 573 28.51 -20.74 0.30
C ALA A 573 27.32 -20.23 -0.54
N GLN A 574 26.93 -20.99 -1.58
CA GLN A 574 25.72 -20.74 -2.37
C GLN A 574 24.45 -21.34 -1.73
N PHE A 575 24.48 -21.47 -0.40
CA PHE A 575 23.36 -21.87 0.43
C PHE A 575 23.44 -21.18 1.78
N HIS A 576 22.35 -21.20 2.56
CA HIS A 576 22.38 -20.83 3.97
C HIS A 576 21.67 -21.88 4.83
N LEU A 577 21.95 -21.86 6.13
CA LEU A 577 21.22 -22.64 7.11
C LEU A 577 20.09 -21.78 7.69
N SER A 578 18.96 -22.37 8.02
CA SER A 578 17.86 -21.64 8.64
C SER A 578 17.13 -22.52 9.65
N PHE A 579 16.66 -21.91 10.73
CA PHE A 579 15.70 -22.53 11.63
C PHE A 579 14.30 -22.03 11.30
N THR A 580 13.31 -22.91 11.31
CA THR A 580 11.90 -22.51 11.20
C THR A 580 11.08 -23.08 12.34
N ILE A 581 10.14 -22.27 12.82
CA ILE A 581 9.22 -22.62 13.91
C ILE A 581 7.78 -22.52 13.41
N THR A 582 6.95 -23.50 13.77
CA THR A 582 5.53 -23.53 13.42
C THR A 582 4.65 -23.08 14.59
N SER A 583 3.32 -23.09 14.45
CA SER A 583 2.40 -22.58 15.46
C SER A 583 2.45 -23.30 16.81
N SER A 584 3.02 -24.51 16.91
CA SER A 584 3.32 -25.17 18.19
C SER A 584 4.05 -26.53 18.12
N LYS A 585 4.19 -27.18 16.96
CA LYS A 585 4.56 -28.62 16.92
C LYS A 585 5.96 -28.94 16.43
N TYR A 586 6.52 -28.16 15.50
CA TYR A 586 7.78 -28.51 14.86
C TYR A 586 8.76 -27.36 14.80
N ILE A 587 9.99 -27.66 15.23
CA ILE A 587 11.17 -26.90 14.86
C ILE A 587 11.89 -27.64 13.73
N THR A 588 12.32 -26.88 12.72
CA THR A 588 12.99 -27.44 11.54
C THR A 588 14.33 -26.75 11.36
N LEU A 589 15.40 -27.53 11.23
CA LEU A 589 16.68 -27.07 10.68
C LEU A 589 16.63 -27.33 9.17
N LEU A 590 16.99 -26.34 8.36
CA LEU A 590 17.00 -26.49 6.91
C LEU A 590 18.27 -25.95 6.27
N ILE A 591 18.67 -26.59 5.17
CA ILE A 591 19.64 -26.08 4.20
C ILE A 591 18.85 -25.51 3.03
N TYR A 592 19.05 -24.23 2.73
CA TYR A 592 18.43 -23.55 1.60
C TYR A 592 19.46 -23.31 0.50
N ALA A 593 19.41 -24.13 -0.55
CA ALA A 593 20.26 -23.97 -1.74
C ALA A 593 19.62 -22.97 -2.71
N TYR A 594 20.37 -21.95 -3.13
CA TYR A 594 19.84 -20.85 -3.94
C TYR A 594 19.49 -21.25 -5.38
N ASP A 595 20.14 -22.27 -5.91
CA ASP A 595 19.96 -22.79 -7.26
C ASP A 595 20.01 -24.32 -7.31
N LEU A 596 19.71 -24.87 -8.49
CA LEU A 596 19.68 -26.30 -8.72
C LEU A 596 21.09 -26.92 -8.72
N ASP A 597 22.10 -26.20 -9.20
CA ASP A 597 23.46 -26.70 -9.31
C ASP A 597 24.07 -26.95 -7.91
N MET A 598 23.84 -26.04 -6.97
CA MET A 598 24.24 -26.20 -5.58
C MET A 598 23.46 -27.34 -4.89
N PHE A 599 22.18 -27.52 -5.22
CA PHE A 599 21.41 -28.65 -4.69
C PHE A 599 21.96 -29.99 -5.19
N VAL A 600 22.31 -30.09 -6.48
CA VAL A 600 22.92 -31.29 -7.06
C VAL A 600 24.25 -31.60 -6.36
N LYS A 601 25.09 -30.59 -6.11
CA LYS A 601 26.35 -30.77 -5.34
C LYS A 601 26.12 -31.28 -3.92
N LEU A 602 25.09 -30.77 -3.23
CA LEU A 602 24.71 -31.27 -1.91
C LEU A 602 24.18 -32.72 -2.00
N GLU A 603 23.37 -33.02 -3.03
CA GLU A 603 22.74 -34.32 -3.25
C GLU A 603 23.78 -35.41 -3.60
N GLU A 604 24.83 -35.07 -4.35
CA GLU A 604 25.96 -35.97 -4.64
C GLU A 604 26.69 -36.44 -3.37
N ARG A 605 26.71 -35.61 -2.33
CA ARG A 605 27.30 -35.90 -1.01
C ARG A 605 26.28 -36.31 0.04
N LYS A 606 25.05 -36.63 -0.37
CA LYS A 606 23.94 -36.90 0.55
C LYS A 606 24.27 -37.94 1.62
N ASP A 607 24.76 -39.11 1.22
CA ASP A 607 24.99 -40.22 2.14
C ASP A 607 26.12 -39.89 3.14
N GLU A 608 27.15 -39.15 2.69
CA GLU A 608 28.25 -38.67 3.53
C GLU A 608 27.76 -37.60 4.52
N ILE A 609 26.94 -36.64 4.05
CA ILE A 609 26.34 -35.59 4.91
C ILE A 609 25.44 -36.23 5.97
N GLU A 610 24.57 -37.17 5.61
CA GLU A 610 23.69 -37.86 6.57
C GLU A 610 24.50 -38.72 7.56
N TYR A 611 25.60 -39.33 7.10
CA TYR A 611 26.51 -40.09 7.96
C TYR A 611 27.18 -39.21 9.02
N HIS A 612 27.75 -38.07 8.64
CA HIS A 612 28.40 -37.15 9.58
C HIS A 612 27.39 -36.37 10.44
N PHE A 613 26.20 -36.06 9.90
CA PHE A 613 25.13 -35.41 10.66
C PHE A 613 24.49 -36.35 11.70
N GLY A 614 24.47 -37.66 11.41
CA GLY A 614 23.96 -38.71 12.29
C GLY A 614 22.45 -38.94 12.20
N ASP A 615 21.76 -38.32 11.25
CA ASP A 615 20.30 -38.42 11.04
C ASP A 615 19.95 -38.31 9.55
N LYS A 616 18.77 -38.82 9.17
CA LYS A 616 18.25 -38.69 7.81
C LYS A 616 17.64 -37.32 7.56
N LEU A 617 17.94 -36.74 6.39
CA LEU A 617 17.40 -35.47 5.94
C LEU A 617 16.28 -35.68 4.91
N ASN A 618 15.34 -34.75 4.82
CA ASN A 618 14.34 -34.72 3.77
C ASN A 618 14.80 -33.82 2.61
N TRP A 619 15.37 -34.44 1.60
CA TRP A 619 15.97 -33.79 0.42
C TRP A 619 14.95 -33.23 -0.58
N TYR A 620 13.78 -33.86 -0.69
CA TYR A 620 12.79 -33.57 -1.74
C TYR A 620 11.56 -32.82 -1.20
N SER A 621 11.79 -31.83 -0.34
CA SER A 621 10.72 -31.07 0.33
C SER A 621 10.21 -29.86 -0.47
N SER A 622 10.85 -29.53 -1.60
CA SER A 622 10.51 -28.39 -2.45
C SER A 622 9.45 -28.75 -3.51
N ARG A 623 8.67 -27.77 -3.94
CA ARG A 623 7.65 -27.93 -5.01
C ARG A 623 8.31 -28.24 -6.36
N THR A 624 7.61 -28.99 -7.21
CA THR A 624 8.00 -29.24 -8.61
C THR A 624 8.18 -27.91 -9.35
N GLY A 625 9.35 -27.70 -9.96
CA GLY A 625 9.70 -26.43 -10.65
C GLY A 625 10.33 -25.33 -9.79
N SER A 626 10.54 -25.54 -8.49
CA SER A 626 11.26 -24.56 -7.63
C SER A 626 12.74 -24.44 -8.03
N THR A 627 13.21 -23.21 -8.26
CA THR A 627 14.61 -22.87 -8.57
C THR A 627 15.53 -23.09 -7.37
N ALA A 628 15.14 -22.59 -6.19
CA ALA A 628 15.80 -22.88 -4.92
C ALA A 628 15.29 -24.18 -4.29
N LYS A 629 16.15 -24.93 -3.61
CA LYS A 629 15.82 -26.22 -2.99
C LYS A 629 16.01 -26.21 -1.48
N ARG A 630 15.19 -26.97 -0.76
CA ARG A 630 15.19 -27.04 0.70
C ARG A 630 15.39 -28.48 1.16
N ILE A 631 16.42 -28.68 1.96
CA ILE A 631 16.71 -29.96 2.62
C ILE A 631 16.36 -29.77 4.10
N LEU A 632 15.45 -30.59 4.64
CA LEU A 632 14.85 -30.36 5.96
C LEU A 632 15.19 -31.46 6.97
N TYR A 633 15.47 -31.07 8.20
CA TYR A 633 15.44 -31.94 9.39
C TYR A 633 14.41 -31.41 10.37
N LYS A 634 13.39 -32.22 10.71
CA LYS A 634 12.27 -31.82 11.56
C LYS A 634 12.31 -32.56 12.88
N GLN A 635 12.09 -31.84 13.97
CA GLN A 635 11.92 -32.41 15.31
C GLN A 635 10.63 -31.88 15.92
N GLU A 636 9.89 -32.76 16.60
CA GLU A 636 8.69 -32.40 17.35
C GLU A 636 9.08 -31.80 18.70
N TYR A 637 8.63 -30.57 18.95
CA TYR A 637 8.84 -29.83 20.19
C TYR A 637 7.64 -28.92 20.46
N ASP A 638 7.30 -28.73 21.73
CA ASP A 638 6.35 -27.71 22.17
C ASP A 638 7.07 -26.34 22.25
N ILE A 639 7.12 -25.65 21.11
CA ILE A 639 8.03 -24.52 20.84
C ILE A 639 7.84 -23.34 21.81
N PHE A 640 6.59 -23.06 22.20
CA PHE A 640 6.25 -21.90 23.01
C PHE A 640 6.09 -22.22 24.50
N ASN A 641 6.48 -23.43 24.93
CA ASN A 641 6.45 -23.83 26.33
C ASN A 641 7.68 -23.29 27.08
N PRO A 642 7.51 -22.38 28.07
CA PRO A 642 8.63 -21.76 28.77
C PRO A 642 9.54 -22.78 29.48
N SER A 643 8.99 -23.90 29.95
CA SER A 643 9.74 -24.94 30.68
C SER A 643 10.64 -25.78 29.77
N LYS A 644 10.42 -25.76 28.45
CA LYS A 644 11.19 -26.53 27.45
C LYS A 644 12.17 -25.69 26.65
N LYS A 645 12.21 -24.39 26.89
CA LYS A 645 12.94 -23.41 26.09
C LYS A 645 14.46 -23.65 26.05
N GLN A 646 15.06 -23.94 27.18
CA GLN A 646 16.50 -24.24 27.25
C GLN A 646 16.84 -25.53 26.48
N GLU A 647 16.04 -26.58 26.66
CA GLU A 647 16.19 -27.85 25.93
C GLU A 647 16.11 -27.65 24.41
N ILE A 648 15.19 -26.80 23.95
CA ILE A 648 15.04 -26.47 22.52
C ILE A 648 16.26 -25.70 22.00
N PHE A 649 16.77 -24.72 22.75
CA PHE A 649 17.94 -23.94 22.33
C PHE A 649 19.22 -24.78 22.31
N ASP A 650 19.42 -25.64 23.31
CA ASP A 650 20.51 -26.62 23.34
C ASP A 650 20.46 -27.55 22.12
N TRP A 651 19.26 -28.04 21.79
CA TRP A 651 19.04 -28.85 20.59
C TRP A 651 19.37 -28.10 19.30
N MET A 652 18.95 -26.84 19.17
CA MET A 652 19.22 -26.02 17.98
C MET A 652 20.72 -25.85 17.76
N ILE A 653 21.46 -25.48 18.81
CA ILE A 653 22.90 -25.25 18.72
C ILE A 653 23.63 -26.55 18.40
N LYS A 654 23.27 -27.64 19.10
CA LYS A 654 23.85 -28.97 18.83
C LYS A 654 23.63 -29.42 17.38
N LYS A 655 22.40 -29.29 16.86
CA LYS A 655 22.09 -29.72 15.50
C LYS A 655 22.70 -28.81 14.44
N TYR A 656 22.82 -27.51 14.72
CA TYR A 656 23.62 -26.62 13.89
C TYR A 656 25.07 -27.09 13.81
N ASP A 657 25.71 -27.38 14.95
CA ASP A 657 27.12 -27.80 14.97
C ASP A 657 27.33 -29.11 14.22
N LEU A 658 26.43 -30.07 14.40
CA LEU A 658 26.49 -31.34 13.67
C LEU A 658 26.36 -31.15 12.16
N ILE A 659 25.40 -30.35 11.68
CA ILE A 659 25.26 -30.15 10.23
C ILE A 659 26.40 -29.30 9.66
N TYR A 660 26.87 -28.31 10.41
CA TYR A 660 27.96 -27.43 9.98
C TYR A 660 29.27 -28.22 9.86
N ASN A 661 29.58 -29.07 10.85
CA ASN A 661 30.72 -29.97 10.80
C ASN A 661 30.57 -31.01 9.68
N ALA A 662 29.38 -31.60 9.49
CA ALA A 662 29.14 -32.52 8.39
C ALA A 662 29.44 -31.87 7.03
N LEU A 663 29.07 -30.60 6.85
CA LEU A 663 29.34 -29.83 5.63
C LEU A 663 30.82 -29.45 5.46
N ILE A 664 31.59 -29.34 6.55
CA ILE A 664 33.05 -29.18 6.50
C ILE A 664 33.73 -30.48 6.09
N GLU A 665 33.34 -31.61 6.68
CA GLU A 665 33.93 -32.93 6.39
C GLU A 665 33.76 -33.34 4.93
N VAL A 666 32.65 -32.95 4.29
CA VAL A 666 32.42 -33.18 2.85
C VAL A 666 32.96 -32.06 1.95
N GLU A 667 33.79 -31.17 2.49
CA GLU A 667 34.45 -30.05 1.78
C GLU A 667 33.48 -29.07 1.09
N LEU A 668 32.23 -28.97 1.58
CA LEU A 668 31.24 -28.01 1.07
C LEU A 668 31.29 -26.66 1.80
N ILE A 669 32.01 -26.60 2.92
CA ILE A 669 32.35 -25.38 3.67
C ILE A 669 33.85 -25.42 3.96
N ASN A 670 34.55 -24.31 3.76
CA ASN A 670 35.97 -24.22 4.09
C ASN A 670 36.19 -24.26 5.61
N ALA A 671 37.07 -25.14 6.09
CA ALA A 671 37.45 -25.25 7.51
C ALA A 671 38.00 -23.94 8.13
N GLY A 672 38.30 -22.94 7.29
CA GLY A 672 38.84 -21.64 7.68
C GLY A 672 37.84 -20.67 8.35
N ASP A 673 36.54 -20.97 8.34
CA ASP A 673 35.48 -20.09 8.89
C ASP A 673 35.21 -20.27 10.40
N SER A 674 36.11 -20.95 11.13
CA SER A 674 36.14 -20.90 12.59
C SER A 674 36.83 -19.59 13.07
N PRO A 675 36.34 -18.91 14.13
CA PRO A 675 36.93 -17.66 14.63
C PRO A 675 38.40 -17.76 15.04
N GLU A 676 38.89 -18.96 15.36
CA GLU A 676 40.28 -19.22 15.76
C GLU A 676 41.25 -19.38 14.57
N SER A 677 40.72 -19.78 13.39
CA SER A 677 41.54 -20.03 12.19
C SER A 677 42.11 -18.75 11.57
N ARG A 678 41.36 -17.64 11.62
CA ARG A 678 41.68 -16.38 10.94
C ARG A 678 43.05 -15.78 11.30
N PHE A 679 43.50 -15.97 12.53
CA PHE A 679 44.73 -15.35 13.06
C PHE A 679 45.87 -16.38 13.24
N SER A 680 45.66 -17.64 12.82
CA SER A 680 46.63 -18.73 12.96
C SER A 680 47.94 -18.45 12.22
N PHE A 681 47.88 -17.86 11.03
CA PHE A 681 49.06 -17.47 10.24
C PHE A 681 49.92 -16.41 10.93
N LEU A 682 49.30 -15.47 11.66
CA LEU A 682 50.02 -14.47 12.43
C LEU A 682 50.71 -15.09 13.66
N LYS A 683 50.06 -16.06 14.31
CA LYS A 683 50.64 -16.83 15.42
C LYS A 683 51.90 -17.56 14.96
N GLN A 684 51.83 -18.26 13.82
CA GLN A 684 52.96 -18.98 13.24
C GLN A 684 54.09 -18.01 12.83
N TYR A 685 53.77 -16.90 12.17
CA TYR A 685 54.75 -15.89 11.76
C TYR A 685 55.55 -15.32 12.95
N LEU A 686 54.89 -15.01 14.07
CA LEU A 686 55.55 -14.47 15.26
C LEU A 686 56.43 -15.51 15.97
N GLN A 687 56.03 -16.78 15.95
CA GLN A 687 56.80 -17.89 16.50
C GLN A 687 58.04 -18.22 15.66
N GLU A 688 57.96 -18.10 14.34
CA GLU A 688 59.08 -18.34 13.43
C GLU A 688 60.13 -17.21 13.44
N LYS A 689 59.70 -15.94 13.55
CA LYS A 689 60.62 -14.79 13.55
C LYS A 689 61.55 -14.73 14.76
N ASN A 690 61.03 -15.04 15.95
CA ASN A 690 61.78 -15.19 17.20
C ASN A 690 62.67 -14.00 17.65
N ASP A 691 62.57 -12.82 17.03
CA ASP A 691 63.34 -11.60 17.31
C ASP A 691 62.94 -10.93 18.65
N GLU A 692 63.85 -10.16 19.27
CA GLU A 692 63.55 -9.44 20.53
C GLU A 692 62.52 -8.31 20.36
N ILE A 693 62.53 -7.63 19.22
CA ILE A 693 61.61 -6.53 18.87
C ILE A 693 61.14 -6.71 17.43
N ILE A 694 59.83 -6.72 17.21
CA ILE A 694 59.21 -6.81 15.89
C ILE A 694 58.34 -5.58 15.66
N ILE A 695 58.48 -4.93 14.50
CA ILE A 695 57.63 -3.81 14.09
C ILE A 695 56.79 -4.27 12.90
N LEU A 696 55.48 -4.17 13.01
CA LEU A 696 54.54 -4.51 11.94
C LEU A 696 53.63 -3.32 11.63
N SER A 697 53.45 -3.02 10.34
CA SER A 697 52.34 -2.15 9.92
C SER A 697 51.02 -2.92 9.90
N PHE A 698 49.90 -2.21 9.95
CA PHE A 698 48.57 -2.80 9.86
C PHE A 698 48.40 -3.54 8.54
N SER A 699 48.87 -2.95 7.43
CA SER A 699 48.90 -3.60 6.11
C SER A 699 49.69 -4.92 6.12
N GLN A 700 50.85 -4.98 6.78
CA GLN A 700 51.61 -6.23 6.93
C GLN A 700 50.85 -7.28 7.75
N ILE A 701 50.12 -6.86 8.79
CA ILE A 701 49.28 -7.77 9.57
C ILE A 701 48.15 -8.31 8.69
N GLU A 702 47.50 -7.44 7.91
CA GLU A 702 46.44 -7.80 6.96
C GLU A 702 46.89 -8.78 5.88
N GLU A 703 48.11 -8.60 5.36
CA GLU A 703 48.74 -9.54 4.41
C GLU A 703 48.97 -10.91 5.07
N ILE A 704 49.48 -10.95 6.31
CA ILE A 704 49.75 -12.20 7.03
C ILE A 704 48.45 -12.96 7.34
N ILE A 705 47.39 -12.26 7.71
CA ILE A 705 46.07 -12.88 8.02
C ILE A 705 45.16 -12.99 6.79
N ASN A 706 45.64 -12.58 5.62
CA ASN A 706 44.92 -12.52 4.35
C ASN A 706 43.50 -11.93 4.47
N SER A 707 43.33 -10.89 5.29
CA SER A 707 42.04 -10.22 5.52
C SER A 707 42.22 -8.85 6.16
N LYS A 708 41.29 -7.92 5.90
CA LYS A 708 41.33 -6.58 6.50
C LYS A 708 41.04 -6.60 8.00
N LEU A 709 41.78 -5.80 8.77
CA LEU A 709 41.50 -5.53 10.18
C LEU A 709 40.15 -4.83 10.32
N CYS A 710 39.48 -5.04 11.45
CA CYS A 710 38.19 -4.38 11.70
C CYS A 710 38.37 -2.89 11.98
N ASP A 711 37.32 -2.09 11.75
CA ASP A 711 37.35 -0.64 11.94
C ASP A 711 37.82 -0.22 13.34
N SER A 712 37.58 -1.05 14.36
CA SER A 712 38.04 -0.77 15.72
C SER A 712 39.57 -0.77 15.86
N ALA A 713 40.27 -1.57 15.06
CA ALA A 713 41.73 -1.63 15.04
C ALA A 713 42.35 -0.31 14.55
N TYR A 714 41.69 0.36 13.59
CA TYR A 714 42.12 1.63 13.02
C TYR A 714 41.83 2.83 13.93
N ASN A 715 40.73 2.78 14.67
CA ASN A 715 40.19 3.96 15.35
C ASN A 715 40.47 4.01 16.86
N TYR A 716 40.82 2.89 17.51
CA TYR A 716 40.90 2.83 18.97
C TYR A 716 42.15 2.10 19.48
N ASN A 717 42.99 2.81 20.24
CA ASN A 717 44.13 2.21 20.96
C ASN A 717 43.69 1.11 21.95
N ALA A 718 42.47 1.19 22.49
CA ALA A 718 41.93 0.20 23.42
C ALA A 718 41.70 -1.17 22.76
N TYR A 719 41.49 -1.22 21.44
CA TYR A 719 41.36 -2.48 20.70
C TYR A 719 42.62 -3.34 20.83
N TRP A 720 43.80 -2.72 20.83
CA TRP A 720 45.09 -3.40 20.83
C TRP A 720 45.58 -3.84 22.21
N LYS A 721 44.72 -3.72 23.24
CA LYS A 721 44.99 -4.25 24.58
C LYS A 721 44.33 -5.62 24.75
N CYS A 722 45.02 -6.52 25.47
CA CYS A 722 44.47 -7.82 25.83
C CYS A 722 43.19 -7.64 26.67
N SER A 723 42.14 -8.38 26.29
CA SER A 723 40.80 -8.35 26.91
C SER A 723 40.12 -9.67 26.65
N LYS A 724 39.16 -10.08 27.50
CA LYS A 724 38.40 -11.34 27.32
C LYS A 724 37.69 -11.46 25.96
N THR A 725 37.50 -10.34 25.24
CA THR A 725 36.76 -10.25 23.97
C THR A 725 37.64 -9.94 22.75
N HIS A 726 38.93 -9.66 22.91
CA HIS A 726 39.81 -9.22 21.82
C HIS A 726 40.75 -10.34 21.34
N VAL A 727 40.38 -10.99 20.23
CA VAL A 727 41.08 -12.19 19.72
C VAL A 727 42.51 -11.89 19.26
N LEU A 728 42.72 -10.84 18.46
CA LEU A 728 44.03 -10.53 17.86
C LEU A 728 45.12 -10.13 18.90
N PRO A 729 44.88 -9.22 19.85
CA PRO A 729 45.86 -8.89 20.90
C PRO A 729 46.15 -10.05 21.84
N ASN A 730 45.13 -10.84 22.20
CA ASN A 730 45.32 -12.02 23.04
C ASN A 730 46.20 -13.07 22.33
N LEU A 731 46.02 -13.25 21.03
CA LEU A 731 46.83 -14.18 20.24
C LEU A 731 48.29 -13.72 20.10
N ILE A 732 48.55 -12.41 19.96
CA ILE A 732 49.91 -11.85 20.01
C ILE A 732 50.54 -12.12 21.38
N PHE A 733 49.78 -11.92 22.45
CA PHE A 733 50.21 -12.18 23.83
C PHE A 733 50.52 -13.66 24.08
N GLU A 734 49.66 -14.57 23.62
CA GLU A 734 49.88 -16.02 23.67
C GLU A 734 51.07 -16.47 22.83
N SER A 735 51.44 -15.70 21.80
CA SER A 735 52.61 -15.96 20.96
C SER A 735 53.93 -15.52 21.62
N GLY A 736 53.88 -14.99 22.85
CA GLY A 736 55.05 -14.61 23.63
C GLY A 736 55.52 -13.16 23.43
N TYR A 737 54.68 -12.29 22.87
CA TYR A 737 55.01 -10.88 22.64
C TYR A 737 54.01 -9.93 23.30
N ASP A 738 54.50 -8.81 23.85
CA ASP A 738 53.67 -7.70 24.33
C ASP A 738 53.67 -6.56 23.30
N ILE A 739 52.50 -5.95 23.10
CA ILE A 739 52.38 -4.73 22.29
C ILE A 739 52.88 -3.56 23.14
N SER A 740 54.12 -3.16 22.91
CA SER A 740 54.82 -2.13 23.69
C SER A 740 54.48 -0.71 23.26
N ASN A 741 54.14 -0.50 21.99
CA ASN A 741 53.71 0.78 21.46
C ASN A 741 52.80 0.58 20.23
N ILE A 742 51.89 1.51 20.03
CA ILE A 742 50.99 1.57 18.88
C ILE A 742 50.87 3.02 18.38
N SER A 743 51.07 3.20 17.08
CA SER A 743 50.77 4.46 16.39
C SER A 743 49.62 4.23 15.43
N LEU A 744 48.44 4.81 15.72
CA LEU A 744 47.29 4.79 14.81
C LEU A 744 47.51 5.72 13.60
N ILE A 745 48.34 6.76 13.76
CA ILE A 745 48.66 7.72 12.68
C ILE A 745 49.60 7.07 11.66
N ASP A 746 50.58 6.31 12.14
CA ASP A 746 51.55 5.61 11.27
C ASP A 746 51.12 4.16 10.95
N GLU A 747 49.95 3.75 11.46
CA GLU A 747 49.35 2.41 11.35
C GLU A 747 50.35 1.28 11.64
N LYS A 748 51.05 1.37 12.78
CA LYS A 748 52.10 0.42 13.18
C LYS A 748 52.00 0.01 14.64
N ILE A 749 52.39 -1.24 14.91
CA ILE A 749 52.61 -1.76 16.26
C ILE A 749 54.06 -2.17 16.46
N VAL A 750 54.54 -2.01 17.70
CA VAL A 750 55.85 -2.48 18.16
C VAL A 750 55.65 -3.58 19.19
N LEU A 751 56.03 -4.79 18.80
CA LEU A 751 55.98 -5.99 19.63
C LEU A 751 57.33 -6.20 20.31
N LYS A 752 57.31 -6.45 21.63
CA LYS A 752 58.49 -6.85 22.41
C LYS A 752 58.33 -8.26 22.92
N LYS A 753 59.35 -9.07 22.72
CA LYS A 753 59.35 -10.45 23.21
C LYS A 753 59.36 -10.48 24.73
N ARG A 754 58.53 -11.34 25.32
CA ARG A 754 58.48 -11.53 26.77
C ARG A 754 59.68 -12.36 27.21
N ILE A 755 60.51 -11.81 28.09
CA ILE A 755 61.51 -12.58 28.82
C ILE A 755 60.73 -13.32 29.92
N GLN A 756 60.80 -14.65 29.91
CA GLN A 756 60.15 -15.49 30.93
C GLN A 756 60.78 -15.33 32.29
#